data_AF-A0A538CIP0-F1
#
_entry.id   AF-A0A538CIP0-F1
#
_cell.length_a   1.000
_cell.length_b   1.000
_cell.length_c   1.000
_cell.angle_alpha   90.00
_cell.angle_beta   90.00
_cell.angle_gamma   90.00
#
_symmetry.space_group_name_H-M   'P 1'
#
loop_
_entity.id
_entity.type
_entity.pdbx_description
1 polymer ?
#
loop_
_entity_poly.entity_id
_entity_poly.type
_entity_poly.pdbx_seq_one_letter_code
_entity_poly.pdbx_strand_id
1 'polypeptide(L)'
;MASFPDLRPGPRSAKAGSGAVPWRRSPILLAVSAALLLTAFFAVSELATLRGAKAHDASAYLTRELGSPLSSASLVRTPARIHPALGGKLEIRGGGLKVTSGRDTLSLRFAGDAPWREYANGVGRKTAFGQETIAFGVNRVEQSLLVDRSQGTKVWRWQLASNLHPRIAGDGSVRFADSPLSILPVAVLDREGHDVTPAGLHWSLRRGTLELRLDDSRLPAPYVIDPVALVGACGPGTGDFAGCSVHVVSNKLNFTGSALVRPSSVSTGDLMVAQITLRNNDAIIVPPAGWTAIGNLRTSGLTLEQQLYYKFATVGDIAGTTYSWSWTTSADASGAIMAYSGVDATNPFDVTPTDNANAGSTATATGLTTTQNSDMVVAFYGAQGNVTETQDASQSLTQEYTALSGSMPASRARITGADGVQATPGATGNKTATVSASAQWVAHLVALAPTTSSDGSGTMTSSISNVSASQTGRTITFTYTAAAGGMLNGSVSVTVPGVLGGWSAPSTTGSNAGFTTASTGSVAVAGQTITVSNVTLAGGASMTITYGSTGSGGPGATATATTGAQAWQAAQKSHSGTPLTNLGSSPTITVYAADGTGTLTSNTSAVSASQTGKTITFTYTAAAGGISGGRITIDVAPSWTAPSVTSSNNGYTTASTGSVSVSSQKITVDNITLAGASSMTVTYGDTSGGGGGATVPSSTGGVVWQGQERSTGGGALANITSPTITVYAADGTGTMSAGTSNVSATQTGRTITFTYTAATGGIS
;
A
#
# COMPACT_ATOMS: atom_id res chain seq x y z
N MET A 1 10.20 4.15 -6.93
CA MET A 1 9.75 2.74 -7.03
C MET A 1 9.44 2.46 -8.49
N ALA A 2 9.83 1.29 -8.98
CA ALA A 2 9.78 0.92 -10.40
C ALA A 2 8.42 1.22 -11.03
N SER A 3 8.41 1.99 -12.12
CA SER A 3 7.28 2.07 -13.05
C SER A 3 6.96 0.65 -13.51
N PHE A 4 5.70 0.24 -13.53
CA PHE A 4 5.31 -0.95 -14.28
C PHE A 4 5.39 -0.58 -15.78
N PRO A 5 6.38 -1.10 -16.53
CA PRO A 5 6.37 -0.97 -17.98
C PRO A 5 5.23 -1.83 -18.53
N ASP A 6 4.80 -1.57 -19.77
CA ASP A 6 3.90 -2.46 -20.49
C ASP A 6 4.34 -3.93 -20.34
N LEU A 7 3.42 -4.80 -19.95
CA LEU A 7 3.64 -6.23 -19.71
C LEU A 7 3.95 -7.03 -20.98
N ARG A 8 4.11 -6.35 -22.12
CA ARG A 8 4.50 -6.97 -23.38
C ARG A 8 5.58 -6.12 -24.08
N PRO A 9 6.72 -6.70 -24.44
CA PRO A 9 7.61 -6.09 -25.44
C PRO A 9 6.85 -5.87 -26.76
N GLY A 10 7.19 -4.80 -27.49
CA GLY A 10 6.47 -4.37 -28.70
C GLY A 10 6.29 -5.43 -29.81
N PRO A 11 5.48 -5.12 -30.85
CA PRO A 11 4.98 -6.11 -31.80
C PRO A 11 6.06 -6.83 -32.62
N ARG A 12 5.90 -8.16 -32.80
CA ARG A 12 6.68 -8.98 -33.73
C ARG A 12 6.26 -8.71 -35.18
N SER A 13 7.24 -8.60 -36.08
CA SER A 13 7.02 -8.72 -37.52
C SER A 13 6.94 -10.19 -37.92
N ALA A 14 5.80 -10.64 -38.46
CA ALA A 14 5.66 -11.98 -39.02
C ALA A 14 6.34 -12.04 -40.39
N LYS A 15 7.66 -12.28 -40.42
CA LYS A 15 8.36 -12.69 -41.65
C LYS A 15 8.63 -14.19 -41.62
N ALA A 16 7.99 -14.91 -42.53
CA ALA A 16 8.36 -16.29 -42.87
C ALA A 16 9.73 -16.27 -43.57
N GLY A 17 10.78 -16.65 -42.83
CA GLY A 17 12.10 -16.91 -43.38
C GLY A 17 12.38 -18.41 -43.36
N SER A 18 12.21 -19.08 -44.49
CA SER A 18 12.67 -20.46 -44.69
C SER A 18 14.20 -20.47 -44.74
N GLY A 19 14.85 -20.89 -43.65
CA GLY A 19 16.28 -21.15 -43.60
C GLY A 19 16.52 -22.51 -42.96
N ALA A 20 16.76 -23.53 -43.78
CA ALA A 20 17.14 -24.86 -43.31
C ALA A 20 18.58 -24.80 -42.76
N VAL A 21 18.79 -25.32 -41.55
CA VAL A 21 20.13 -25.56 -40.98
C VAL A 21 20.25 -27.05 -40.66
N PRO A 22 21.22 -27.78 -41.23
CA PRO A 22 21.39 -29.19 -40.92
C PRO A 22 22.18 -29.38 -39.61
N TRP A 23 21.71 -30.34 -38.81
CA TRP A 23 22.39 -30.88 -37.64
C TRP A 23 23.62 -31.70 -38.03
N ARG A 24 24.76 -31.46 -37.36
CA ARG A 24 25.72 -32.52 -37.04
C ARG A 24 26.17 -32.41 -35.58
N ARG A 25 26.15 -33.56 -34.91
CA ARG A 25 26.72 -33.82 -33.58
C ARG A 25 28.18 -34.21 -33.73
N SER A 26 29.05 -33.71 -32.86
CA SER A 26 29.90 -34.52 -31.95
C SER A 26 30.98 -33.67 -31.23
N PRO A 27 31.50 -34.14 -30.08
CA PRO A 27 32.10 -33.34 -29.00
C PRO A 27 33.64 -33.34 -29.02
N ILE A 28 34.30 -32.60 -28.09
CA ILE A 28 35.56 -32.94 -27.35
C ILE A 28 36.36 -31.68 -26.87
N LEU A 29 36.84 -31.76 -25.60
CA LEU A 29 38.01 -31.13 -24.91
C LEU A 29 38.02 -29.65 -24.38
N LEU A 30 37.95 -29.58 -23.02
CA LEU A 30 38.98 -29.13 -22.05
C LEU A 30 39.65 -27.72 -22.13
N ALA A 31 39.59 -27.05 -20.94
CA ALA A 31 40.69 -26.38 -20.21
C ALA A 31 40.80 -24.82 -20.17
N VAL A 32 40.58 -24.31 -18.93
CA VAL A 32 41.40 -23.35 -18.16
C VAL A 32 41.54 -21.88 -18.63
N SER A 33 41.03 -20.96 -17.80
CA SER A 33 41.73 -19.84 -17.11
C SER A 33 40.68 -18.95 -16.44
N ALA A 34 40.52 -18.94 -15.11
CA ALA A 34 41.25 -18.08 -14.15
C ALA A 34 41.14 -16.59 -14.53
N ALA A 35 40.61 -15.64 -13.77
CA ALA A 35 40.59 -15.35 -12.33
C ALA A 35 40.85 -13.82 -12.26
N LEU A 36 39.90 -13.06 -11.69
CA LEU A 36 39.97 -11.67 -11.17
C LEU A 36 38.48 -11.23 -11.11
N LEU A 37 37.82 -10.95 -9.98
CA LEU A 37 38.27 -10.42 -8.70
C LEU A 37 37.29 -10.81 -7.59
N LEU A 38 37.84 -11.41 -6.53
CA LEU A 38 37.34 -11.36 -5.16
C LEU A 38 37.54 -9.94 -4.60
N THR A 39 36.47 -9.31 -4.14
CA THR A 39 36.33 -8.45 -2.94
C THR A 39 34.82 -8.09 -2.91
N ALA A 40 34.00 -8.35 -1.90
CA ALA A 40 34.21 -8.43 -0.47
C ALA A 40 33.32 -9.52 0.16
N PHE A 41 33.87 -10.20 1.16
CA PHE A 41 33.16 -11.05 2.11
C PHE A 41 33.02 -10.30 3.44
N PHE A 42 32.01 -10.69 4.22
CA PHE A 42 31.75 -10.48 5.66
C PHE A 42 30.50 -9.67 6.03
N ALA A 43 29.82 -10.20 7.05
CA ALA A 43 28.49 -9.90 7.60
C ALA A 43 27.33 -10.59 6.83
N VAL A 44 26.59 -11.59 7.34
CA VAL A 44 26.38 -12.13 8.69
C VAL A 44 25.87 -13.58 8.52
N SER A 45 26.56 -14.54 9.13
CA SER A 45 26.03 -15.87 9.40
C SER A 45 25.53 -15.91 10.84
N GLU A 46 24.26 -15.61 11.09
CA GLU A 46 23.53 -15.99 12.30
C GLU A 46 22.04 -15.59 12.18
N LEU A 47 21.27 -16.37 11.42
CA LEU A 47 19.84 -16.57 11.69
C LEU A 47 19.33 -17.84 11.02
N ALA A 48 19.86 -18.97 11.45
CA ALA A 48 19.41 -20.29 11.04
C ALA A 48 18.79 -21.04 12.23
N THR A 49 17.70 -20.53 12.80
CA THR A 49 16.74 -21.33 13.57
C THR A 49 15.42 -20.58 13.70
N LEU A 50 14.50 -20.82 12.74
CA LEU A 50 13.08 -21.05 12.96
C LEU A 50 12.45 -21.33 11.59
N ARG A 51 12.44 -22.61 11.22
CA ARG A 51 11.64 -23.14 10.12
C ARG A 51 10.16 -22.95 10.48
N GLY A 52 9.53 -21.96 9.86
CA GLY A 52 8.10 -21.95 9.57
C GLY A 52 7.96 -21.71 8.08
N ALA A 53 7.42 -22.68 7.34
CA ALA A 53 7.38 -22.69 5.88
C ALA A 53 6.75 -21.39 5.32
N LYS A 54 7.59 -20.50 4.77
CA LYS A 54 7.15 -19.31 4.06
C LYS A 54 6.53 -19.73 2.73
N ALA A 55 5.21 -19.71 2.68
CA ALA A 55 4.46 -19.53 1.44
C ALA A 55 4.76 -18.12 0.90
N HIS A 56 5.90 -17.96 0.23
CA HIS A 56 6.26 -16.75 -0.49
C HIS A 56 6.58 -17.17 -1.92
N ASP A 57 5.59 -17.07 -2.81
CA ASP A 57 5.85 -16.95 -4.24
C ASP A 57 4.66 -16.37 -5.02
N ALA A 58 3.43 -16.75 -4.67
CA ALA A 58 2.22 -16.16 -5.28
C ALA A 58 1.99 -14.68 -4.91
N SER A 59 2.48 -14.23 -3.75
CA SER A 59 2.17 -12.89 -3.22
C SER A 59 2.83 -11.75 -4.02
N ALA A 60 4.00 -11.97 -4.63
CA ALA A 60 4.71 -10.92 -5.36
C ALA A 60 4.07 -10.60 -6.72
N TYR A 61 3.51 -11.59 -7.40
CA TYR A 61 2.71 -11.41 -8.63
C TYR A 61 1.38 -10.71 -8.32
N LEU A 62 0.67 -11.16 -7.27
CA LEU A 62 -0.59 -10.57 -6.85
C LEU A 62 -0.48 -9.11 -6.38
N THR A 63 0.59 -8.78 -5.65
CA THR A 63 0.80 -7.40 -5.16
C THR A 63 1.14 -6.44 -6.30
N ARG A 64 1.78 -6.94 -7.36
CA ARG A 64 2.16 -6.18 -8.55
C ARG A 64 0.96 -5.89 -9.47
N GLU A 65 0.15 -6.89 -9.80
CA GLU A 65 -0.96 -6.73 -10.76
C GLU A 65 -2.27 -6.27 -10.12
N LEU A 66 -2.65 -6.88 -8.99
CA LEU A 66 -3.98 -6.73 -8.42
C LEU A 66 -4.05 -5.65 -7.32
N GLY A 67 -2.92 -5.26 -6.73
CA GLY A 67 -2.86 -4.29 -5.63
C GLY A 67 -3.37 -4.86 -4.29
N SER A 68 -3.72 -3.99 -3.34
CA SER A 68 -4.09 -4.39 -1.97
C SER A 68 -5.43 -5.15 -1.92
N PRO A 69 -5.57 -6.18 -1.06
CA PRO A 69 -6.85 -6.86 -0.84
C PRO A 69 -7.94 -5.91 -0.32
N LEU A 70 -9.18 -6.10 -0.76
CA LEU A 70 -10.33 -5.29 -0.31
C LEU A 70 -11.30 -6.10 0.57
N SER A 71 -11.94 -5.42 1.53
CA SER A 71 -13.06 -5.95 2.32
C SER A 71 -14.38 -5.41 1.74
N SER A 72 -14.87 -6.07 0.69
CA SER A 72 -16.25 -5.95 0.17
C SER A 72 -16.65 -4.62 -0.47
N ALA A 73 -16.76 -4.59 -1.80
CA ALA A 73 -17.54 -3.60 -2.55
C ALA A 73 -18.22 -4.25 -3.78
N SER A 74 -19.21 -3.57 -4.37
CA SER A 74 -19.96 -4.06 -5.55
C SER A 74 -19.03 -4.43 -6.72
N LEU A 75 -19.29 -5.55 -7.39
CA LEU A 75 -18.54 -6.11 -8.53
C LEU A 75 -18.68 -5.30 -9.85
N VAL A 76 -19.24 -4.09 -9.77
CA VAL A 76 -19.27 -3.09 -10.84
C VAL A 76 -18.34 -1.97 -10.41
N ARG A 77 -17.21 -1.79 -11.10
CA ARG A 77 -16.25 -0.73 -10.76
C ARG A 77 -16.32 0.44 -11.73
N THR A 78 -16.25 1.63 -11.16
CA THR A 78 -15.71 2.83 -11.81
C THR A 78 -14.33 3.06 -11.17
N PRO A 79 -13.21 2.89 -11.89
CA PRO A 79 -11.87 2.97 -11.30
C PRO A 79 -11.52 4.38 -10.80
N ALA A 80 -10.71 4.46 -9.74
CA ALA A 80 -10.24 5.71 -9.12
C ALA A 80 -8.99 6.32 -9.81
N ARG A 81 -8.74 5.99 -11.08
CA ARG A 81 -7.61 6.50 -11.90
C ARG A 81 -8.14 7.04 -13.24
N ILE A 82 -7.40 7.97 -13.86
CA ILE A 82 -7.77 8.47 -15.20
C ILE A 82 -7.61 7.37 -16.22
N HIS A 83 -8.71 7.02 -16.87
CA HIS A 83 -8.78 6.06 -17.94
C HIS A 83 -9.68 6.64 -19.04
N PRO A 84 -9.46 6.31 -20.33
CA PRO A 84 -10.49 6.49 -21.33
C PRO A 84 -11.78 5.89 -20.76
N ALA A 85 -12.88 6.61 -20.82
CA ALA A 85 -14.14 6.13 -20.30
C ALA A 85 -14.56 4.93 -21.14
N LEU A 86 -14.20 3.73 -20.67
CA LEU A 86 -14.54 2.46 -21.31
C LEU A 86 -16.06 2.35 -21.17
N GLY A 87 -16.81 2.82 -22.18
CA GLY A 87 -18.29 2.84 -22.25
C GLY A 87 -18.92 1.48 -22.42
N GLY A 88 -18.33 0.56 -21.68
CA GLY A 88 -18.63 -0.82 -21.64
C GLY A 88 -18.91 -1.25 -20.23
N LYS A 89 -20.03 -1.95 -20.04
CA LYS A 89 -20.27 -2.59 -18.76
C LYS A 89 -19.29 -3.75 -18.59
N LEU A 90 -18.33 -3.55 -17.70
CA LEU A 90 -17.38 -4.55 -17.29
C LEU A 90 -17.87 -5.24 -16.02
N GLU A 91 -18.16 -6.53 -16.12
CA GLU A 91 -18.66 -7.31 -15.00
C GLU A 91 -17.90 -8.62 -14.87
N ILE A 92 -17.69 -9.05 -13.64
CA ILE A 92 -17.36 -10.45 -13.35
C ILE A 92 -18.70 -11.15 -13.09
N ARG A 93 -19.19 -11.89 -14.09
CA ARG A 93 -20.46 -12.63 -14.00
C ARG A 93 -20.29 -14.07 -14.46
N GLY A 94 -21.05 -14.96 -13.82
CA GLY A 94 -21.07 -16.37 -14.18
C GLY A 94 -19.71 -17.05 -14.09
N GLY A 95 -18.79 -16.58 -13.22
CA GLY A 95 -17.47 -17.20 -13.03
C GLY A 95 -16.39 -16.79 -14.02
N GLY A 96 -16.58 -15.71 -14.80
CA GLY A 96 -15.59 -15.17 -15.74
C GLY A 96 -15.82 -13.69 -16.05
N LEU A 97 -15.07 -13.19 -17.03
CA LEU A 97 -15.14 -11.83 -17.54
C LEU A 97 -16.34 -11.65 -18.48
N LYS A 98 -17.14 -10.60 -18.29
CA LYS A 98 -18.10 -10.10 -19.26
C LYS A 98 -17.83 -8.63 -19.56
N VAL A 99 -17.59 -8.34 -20.82
CA VAL A 99 -17.42 -7.02 -21.40
C VAL A 99 -18.62 -6.70 -22.27
N THR A 100 -19.20 -5.53 -22.09
CA THR A 100 -20.14 -4.92 -23.04
C THR A 100 -19.44 -3.70 -23.65
N SER A 101 -19.69 -3.29 -24.88
CA SER A 101 -19.24 -2.01 -25.46
C SER A 101 -20.29 -1.56 -26.46
N GLY A 102 -21.07 -0.52 -26.13
CA GLY A 102 -22.27 -0.18 -26.91
C GLY A 102 -23.26 -1.36 -26.99
N ARG A 103 -23.51 -1.87 -28.20
CA ARG A 103 -24.34 -3.07 -28.45
C ARG A 103 -23.55 -4.38 -28.45
N ASP A 104 -22.23 -4.31 -28.42
CA ASP A 104 -21.35 -5.47 -28.51
C ASP A 104 -21.13 -6.08 -27.13
N THR A 105 -21.06 -7.40 -27.08
CA THR A 105 -20.85 -8.17 -25.86
C THR A 105 -19.82 -9.24 -26.12
N LEU A 106 -18.92 -9.42 -25.15
CA LEU A 106 -17.91 -10.46 -25.12
C LEU A 106 -17.89 -11.04 -23.70
N SER A 107 -17.97 -12.35 -23.55
CA SER A 107 -17.73 -13.03 -22.28
C SER A 107 -16.64 -14.06 -22.47
N LEU A 108 -15.67 -14.04 -21.57
CA LEU A 108 -14.55 -14.97 -21.52
C LEU A 108 -14.51 -15.60 -20.13
N ARG A 109 -14.74 -16.91 -20.07
CA ARG A 109 -14.76 -17.65 -18.80
C ARG A 109 -13.81 -18.83 -18.83
N PHE A 110 -12.85 -18.84 -17.93
CA PHE A 110 -12.05 -20.02 -17.66
C PHE A 110 -12.79 -20.95 -16.66
N ALA A 111 -12.57 -22.26 -16.79
CA ALA A 111 -13.21 -23.26 -15.95
C ALA A 111 -12.64 -23.22 -14.52
N GLY A 112 -13.50 -22.95 -13.53
CA GLY A 112 -13.15 -22.92 -12.11
C GLY A 112 -14.35 -22.55 -11.24
N ASP A 113 -14.42 -23.14 -10.05
CA ASP A 113 -15.53 -22.97 -9.10
C ASP A 113 -15.09 -22.34 -7.77
N ALA A 114 -13.79 -22.07 -7.61
CA ALA A 114 -13.26 -21.38 -6.44
C ALA A 114 -13.82 -19.95 -6.35
N PRO A 115 -14.14 -19.46 -5.13
CA PRO A 115 -14.62 -18.10 -4.95
C PRO A 115 -13.54 -17.09 -5.33
N TRP A 116 -13.98 -15.96 -5.91
CA TRP A 116 -13.10 -14.83 -6.20
C TRP A 116 -12.66 -14.16 -4.90
N ARG A 117 -11.39 -13.79 -4.83
CA ARG A 117 -10.85 -12.83 -3.87
C ARG A 117 -10.64 -11.49 -4.55
N GLU A 118 -11.05 -10.43 -3.88
CA GLU A 118 -11.02 -9.06 -4.41
C GLU A 118 -9.72 -8.32 -4.04
N TYR A 119 -9.27 -7.48 -4.96
CA TYR A 119 -8.09 -6.63 -4.82
C TYR A 119 -8.35 -5.24 -5.41
N ALA A 120 -7.45 -4.27 -5.22
CA ALA A 120 -7.62 -2.90 -5.69
C ALA A 120 -7.87 -2.77 -7.22
N ASN A 121 -7.22 -3.60 -8.04
CA ASN A 121 -7.24 -3.51 -9.50
C ASN A 121 -7.84 -4.76 -10.17
N GLY A 122 -8.55 -5.63 -9.44
CA GLY A 122 -9.10 -6.85 -10.04
C GLY A 122 -9.57 -7.90 -9.05
N VAL A 123 -9.65 -9.15 -9.53
CA VAL A 123 -9.97 -10.34 -8.74
C VAL A 123 -8.99 -11.47 -9.03
N GLY A 124 -8.85 -12.39 -8.08
CA GLY A 124 -8.10 -13.62 -8.29
C GLY A 124 -8.70 -14.80 -7.54
N ARG A 125 -8.58 -16.00 -8.09
CA ARG A 125 -9.02 -17.25 -7.44
C ARG A 125 -8.00 -18.35 -7.66
N LYS A 126 -7.89 -19.26 -6.69
CA LYS A 126 -7.00 -20.43 -6.82
C LYS A 126 -7.54 -21.41 -7.85
N THR A 127 -6.62 -22.03 -8.58
CA THR A 127 -6.91 -23.14 -9.51
C THR A 127 -6.07 -24.35 -9.12
N ALA A 128 -6.33 -25.51 -9.74
CA ALA A 128 -5.55 -26.72 -9.47
C ALA A 128 -4.08 -26.64 -9.94
N PHE A 129 -3.76 -25.67 -10.80
CA PHE A 129 -2.44 -25.51 -11.40
C PHE A 129 -1.73 -24.21 -10.97
N GLY A 130 -2.39 -23.40 -10.13
CA GLY A 130 -1.87 -22.13 -9.65
C GLY A 130 -3.00 -21.15 -9.38
N GLN A 131 -3.16 -20.15 -10.24
CA GLN A 131 -4.13 -19.09 -10.03
C GLN A 131 -4.72 -18.55 -11.33
N GLU A 132 -5.96 -18.05 -11.24
CA GLU A 132 -6.58 -17.24 -12.27
C GLU A 132 -6.77 -15.82 -11.73
N THR A 133 -6.45 -14.83 -12.55
CA THR A 133 -6.59 -13.41 -12.23
C THR A 133 -7.34 -12.70 -13.34
N ILE A 134 -8.19 -11.74 -12.97
CA ILE A 134 -8.77 -10.76 -13.89
C ILE A 134 -8.35 -9.39 -13.37
N ALA A 135 -7.52 -8.68 -14.14
CA ALA A 135 -6.98 -7.37 -13.82
C ALA A 135 -7.57 -6.29 -14.74
N PHE A 136 -7.79 -5.10 -14.18
CA PHE A 136 -8.35 -3.95 -14.86
C PHE A 136 -7.23 -2.93 -15.13
N GLY A 137 -6.94 -2.70 -16.41
CA GLY A 137 -5.97 -1.73 -16.91
C GLY A 137 -6.64 -0.47 -17.46
N VAL A 138 -5.80 0.44 -17.96
CA VAL A 138 -6.20 1.79 -18.41
C VAL A 138 -7.20 1.75 -19.57
N ASN A 139 -6.98 0.87 -20.54
CA ASN A 139 -7.82 0.69 -21.72
C ASN A 139 -8.06 -0.80 -22.03
N ARG A 140 -7.91 -1.66 -21.02
CA ARG A 140 -7.89 -3.11 -21.23
C ARG A 140 -8.31 -3.90 -20.01
N VAL A 141 -8.74 -5.13 -20.27
CA VAL A 141 -9.01 -6.11 -19.23
C VAL A 141 -8.20 -7.35 -19.53
N GLU A 142 -7.44 -7.79 -18.54
CA GLU A 142 -6.56 -8.94 -18.68
C GLU A 142 -7.11 -10.07 -17.84
N GLN A 143 -7.36 -11.22 -18.46
CA GLN A 143 -7.57 -12.46 -17.74
C GLN A 143 -6.32 -13.29 -17.92
N SER A 144 -5.62 -13.62 -16.83
CA SER A 144 -4.35 -14.34 -16.90
C SER A 144 -4.38 -15.59 -16.02
N LEU A 145 -3.64 -16.61 -16.42
CA LEU A 145 -3.47 -17.85 -15.68
C LEU A 145 -2.02 -17.97 -15.23
N LEU A 146 -1.80 -17.90 -13.92
CA LEU A 146 -0.52 -18.25 -13.32
C LEU A 146 -0.46 -19.77 -13.17
N VAL A 147 0.57 -20.37 -13.77
CA VAL A 147 0.83 -21.81 -13.73
C VAL A 147 2.07 -22.06 -12.88
N ASP A 148 1.87 -22.59 -11.67
CA ASP A 148 2.93 -22.77 -10.68
C ASP A 148 3.89 -23.90 -11.02
N ARG A 149 3.44 -24.89 -11.81
CA ARG A 149 4.20 -26.08 -12.18
C ARG A 149 3.82 -26.55 -13.57
N SER A 150 4.79 -27.07 -14.32
CA SER A 150 4.57 -27.66 -15.66
C SER A 150 3.42 -28.67 -15.64
N GLN A 151 2.54 -28.53 -16.63
CA GLN A 151 1.32 -29.31 -16.87
C GLN A 151 1.49 -30.29 -18.03
N GLY A 152 2.65 -30.31 -18.68
CA GLY A 152 2.90 -31.04 -19.92
C GLY A 152 2.11 -30.46 -21.09
N THR A 153 1.74 -31.31 -22.05
CA THR A 153 0.85 -30.91 -23.14
C THR A 153 -0.59 -30.80 -22.65
N LYS A 154 -1.11 -29.58 -22.60
CA LYS A 154 -2.47 -29.26 -22.13
C LYS A 154 -3.20 -28.37 -23.12
N VAL A 155 -4.52 -28.55 -23.22
CA VAL A 155 -5.40 -27.61 -23.93
C VAL A 155 -6.13 -26.76 -22.90
N TRP A 156 -5.77 -25.48 -22.85
CA TRP A 156 -6.44 -24.47 -22.05
C TRP A 156 -7.69 -23.98 -22.78
N ARG A 157 -8.81 -23.86 -22.07
CA ARG A 157 -10.13 -23.62 -22.66
C ARG A 157 -10.84 -22.50 -21.92
N TRP A 158 -11.28 -21.51 -22.68
CA TRP A 158 -12.19 -20.48 -22.19
C TRP A 158 -13.51 -20.62 -22.94
N GLN A 159 -14.62 -20.56 -22.22
CA GLN A 159 -15.93 -20.33 -22.83
C GLN A 159 -15.93 -18.91 -23.38
N LEU A 160 -16.19 -18.79 -24.68
CA LEU A 160 -16.22 -17.55 -25.42
C LEU A 160 -17.63 -17.33 -25.94
N ALA A 161 -18.31 -16.32 -25.40
CA ALA A 161 -19.63 -15.90 -25.88
C ALA A 161 -19.54 -14.48 -26.41
N SER A 162 -20.09 -14.22 -27.59
CA SER A 162 -20.23 -12.88 -28.15
C SER A 162 -21.46 -12.82 -29.05
N ASN A 163 -22.07 -11.64 -29.17
CA ASN A 163 -23.08 -11.38 -30.20
C ASN A 163 -22.45 -11.06 -31.57
N LEU A 164 -21.12 -11.08 -31.67
CA LEU A 164 -20.36 -10.89 -32.90
C LEU A 164 -19.62 -12.17 -33.29
N HIS A 165 -19.28 -12.30 -34.57
CA HIS A 165 -18.53 -13.45 -35.08
C HIS A 165 -17.04 -13.30 -34.76
N PRO A 166 -16.44 -14.18 -33.92
CA PRO A 166 -15.01 -14.18 -33.68
C PRO A 166 -14.26 -14.79 -34.87
N ARG A 167 -13.16 -14.16 -35.29
CA ARG A 167 -12.23 -14.69 -36.28
C ARG A 167 -10.79 -14.54 -35.83
N ILE A 168 -9.94 -15.50 -36.15
CA ILE A 168 -8.49 -15.36 -35.94
C ILE A 168 -7.92 -14.54 -37.10
N ALA A 169 -7.27 -13.43 -36.79
CA ALA A 169 -6.61 -12.56 -37.75
C ALA A 169 -5.18 -13.05 -38.06
N GLY A 170 -4.59 -12.55 -39.16
CA GLY A 170 -3.25 -12.94 -39.59
C GLY A 170 -2.12 -12.55 -38.63
N ASP A 171 -2.39 -11.61 -37.72
CA ASP A 171 -1.49 -11.21 -36.61
C ASP A 171 -1.58 -12.14 -35.39
N GLY A 172 -2.47 -13.16 -35.42
CA GLY A 172 -2.70 -14.11 -34.33
C GLY A 172 -3.74 -13.63 -33.29
N SER A 173 -4.31 -12.44 -33.46
CA SER A 173 -5.39 -11.93 -32.59
C SER A 173 -6.74 -12.56 -32.93
N VAL A 174 -7.69 -12.54 -31.99
CA VAL A 174 -9.11 -12.82 -32.27
C VAL A 174 -9.85 -11.50 -32.41
N ARG A 175 -10.41 -11.24 -33.58
CA ARG A 175 -11.19 -10.04 -33.91
C ARG A 175 -12.68 -10.35 -33.95
N PHE A 176 -13.51 -9.37 -33.58
CA PHE A 176 -14.96 -9.49 -33.56
C PHE A 176 -15.58 -8.50 -34.55
N ALA A 177 -15.77 -8.91 -35.80
CA ALA A 177 -16.26 -8.04 -36.89
C ALA A 177 -15.51 -6.68 -36.95
N ASP A 178 -16.23 -5.56 -36.92
CA ASP A 178 -15.69 -4.18 -36.88
C ASP A 178 -15.66 -3.60 -35.45
N SER A 179 -15.88 -4.46 -34.44
CA SER A 179 -15.88 -4.05 -33.04
C SER A 179 -14.48 -3.64 -32.58
N PRO A 180 -14.37 -2.66 -31.67
CA PRO A 180 -13.12 -2.37 -30.99
C PRO A 180 -12.68 -3.49 -30.03
N LEU A 181 -13.54 -4.50 -29.78
CA LEU A 181 -13.19 -5.67 -28.98
C LEU A 181 -12.23 -6.58 -29.74
N SER A 182 -11.16 -7.01 -29.06
CA SER A 182 -10.26 -8.04 -29.59
C SER A 182 -9.60 -8.85 -28.48
N ILE A 183 -9.20 -10.09 -28.79
CA ILE A 183 -8.31 -10.88 -27.94
C ILE A 183 -6.92 -10.82 -28.57
N LEU A 184 -5.91 -10.37 -27.84
CA LEU A 184 -4.55 -10.24 -28.37
C LEU A 184 -3.95 -11.59 -28.73
N PRO A 185 -2.92 -11.63 -29.59
CA PRO A 185 -2.17 -12.86 -29.85
C PRO A 185 -1.62 -13.45 -28.56
N VAL A 186 -1.59 -14.78 -28.47
CA VAL A 186 -1.12 -15.51 -27.29
C VAL A 186 0.22 -14.96 -26.78
N ALA A 187 0.31 -14.70 -25.48
CA ALA A 187 1.56 -14.47 -24.78
C ALA A 187 1.73 -15.49 -23.65
N VAL A 188 2.95 -15.98 -23.50
CA VAL A 188 3.39 -16.73 -22.32
C VAL A 188 4.57 -15.98 -21.71
N LEU A 189 4.42 -15.57 -20.45
CA LEU A 189 5.41 -14.75 -19.76
C LEU A 189 6.09 -15.55 -18.64
N ASP A 190 7.39 -15.33 -18.43
CA ASP A 190 8.10 -15.85 -17.25
C ASP A 190 7.77 -15.02 -15.99
N ARG A 191 8.37 -15.40 -14.85
CA ARG A 191 8.16 -14.75 -13.54
C ARG A 191 8.58 -13.27 -13.53
N GLU A 192 9.55 -12.93 -14.36
CA GLU A 192 10.11 -11.59 -14.52
C GLU A 192 9.32 -10.76 -15.55
N GLY A 193 8.40 -11.39 -16.31
CA GLY A 193 7.54 -10.74 -17.31
C GLY A 193 8.10 -10.79 -18.73
N HIS A 194 9.15 -11.57 -19.00
CA HIS A 194 9.67 -11.72 -20.35
C HIS A 194 8.80 -12.66 -21.19
N ASP A 195 8.59 -12.30 -22.46
CA ASP A 195 7.86 -13.12 -23.42
C ASP A 195 8.67 -14.37 -23.80
N VAL A 196 8.22 -15.52 -23.30
CA VAL A 196 8.76 -16.86 -23.56
C VAL A 196 7.81 -17.70 -24.44
N THR A 197 6.93 -17.04 -25.22
CA THR A 197 5.92 -17.70 -26.05
C THR A 197 6.55 -18.67 -27.06
N PRO A 198 6.22 -19.98 -27.01
CA PRO A 198 6.68 -20.97 -27.97
C PRO A 198 6.37 -20.59 -29.42
N ALA A 199 7.30 -20.89 -30.34
CA ALA A 199 7.13 -20.62 -31.76
C ALA A 199 5.90 -21.38 -32.32
N GLY A 200 5.07 -20.67 -33.10
CA GLY A 200 3.86 -21.22 -33.71
C GLY A 200 2.67 -21.38 -32.76
N LEU A 201 2.79 -20.96 -31.49
CA LEU A 201 1.67 -20.96 -30.56
C LEU A 201 0.63 -19.90 -30.98
N HIS A 202 -0.63 -20.31 -31.09
CA HIS A 202 -1.73 -19.46 -31.55
C HIS A 202 -3.06 -19.87 -30.92
N TRP A 203 -4.03 -18.96 -30.94
CA TRP A 203 -5.40 -19.25 -30.55
C TRP A 203 -6.09 -20.16 -31.56
N SER A 204 -7.02 -20.99 -31.08
CA SER A 204 -7.97 -21.70 -31.92
C SER A 204 -9.40 -21.46 -31.42
N LEU A 205 -10.38 -21.44 -32.33
CA LEU A 205 -11.80 -21.24 -32.02
C LEU A 205 -12.57 -22.53 -32.32
N ARG A 206 -13.31 -23.04 -31.34
CA ARG A 206 -14.11 -24.26 -31.51
C ARG A 206 -15.42 -24.19 -30.72
N ARG A 207 -16.58 -24.29 -31.38
CA ARG A 207 -17.91 -24.41 -30.74
C ARG A 207 -18.13 -23.47 -29.54
N GLY A 208 -17.85 -22.17 -29.71
CA GLY A 208 -18.00 -21.18 -28.62
C GLY A 208 -16.94 -21.26 -27.52
N THR A 209 -15.77 -21.83 -27.84
CA THR A 209 -14.61 -21.84 -26.94
C THR A 209 -13.38 -21.27 -27.64
N LEU A 210 -12.60 -20.50 -26.88
CA LEU A 210 -11.23 -20.13 -27.20
C LEU A 210 -10.31 -21.20 -26.61
N GLU A 211 -9.48 -21.80 -27.45
CA GLU A 211 -8.58 -22.89 -27.05
C GLU A 211 -7.12 -22.54 -27.32
N LEU A 212 -6.25 -22.90 -26.38
CA LEU A 212 -4.80 -22.83 -26.49
C LEU A 212 -4.19 -24.19 -26.17
N ARG A 213 -3.60 -24.85 -27.17
CA ARG A 213 -2.81 -26.06 -26.96
C ARG A 213 -1.36 -25.68 -26.68
N LEU A 214 -0.91 -25.89 -25.45
CA LEU A 214 0.43 -25.57 -24.98
C LEU A 214 1.14 -26.84 -24.48
N ASP A 215 2.35 -27.08 -24.98
CA ASP A 215 3.31 -28.00 -24.35
C ASP A 215 4.30 -27.15 -23.54
N ASP A 216 4.18 -27.22 -22.22
CA ASP A 216 4.97 -26.39 -21.30
C ASP A 216 6.20 -27.10 -20.73
N SER A 217 6.55 -28.28 -21.25
CA SER A 217 7.65 -29.11 -20.73
C SER A 217 9.03 -28.44 -20.73
N ARG A 218 9.18 -27.34 -21.48
CA ARG A 218 10.41 -26.54 -21.59
C ARG A 218 10.27 -25.11 -21.06
N LEU A 219 9.12 -24.75 -20.52
CA LEU A 219 8.89 -23.40 -19.98
C LEU A 219 9.37 -23.31 -18.52
N PRO A 220 9.95 -22.17 -18.11
CA PRO A 220 10.31 -21.94 -16.71
C PRO A 220 9.04 -21.80 -15.87
N ALA A 221 8.86 -22.63 -14.84
CA ALA A 221 7.75 -22.49 -13.90
C ALA A 221 8.19 -21.65 -12.68
N PRO A 222 7.35 -20.72 -12.17
CA PRO A 222 6.01 -20.40 -12.65
C PRO A 222 6.02 -19.54 -13.93
N TYR A 223 4.97 -19.66 -14.75
CA TYR A 223 4.76 -18.83 -15.93
C TYR A 223 3.30 -18.36 -16.02
N VAL A 224 3.04 -17.34 -16.83
CA VAL A 224 1.71 -16.75 -17.03
C VAL A 224 1.25 -17.00 -18.45
N ILE A 225 0.01 -17.49 -18.61
CA ILE A 225 -0.71 -17.49 -19.89
C ILE A 225 -1.65 -16.29 -19.89
N ASP A 226 -1.52 -15.42 -20.89
CA ASP A 226 -2.23 -14.14 -20.89
C ASP A 226 -3.12 -13.93 -22.13
N PRO A 227 -4.41 -14.31 -22.06
CA PRO A 227 -5.43 -13.79 -22.97
C PRO A 227 -5.86 -12.37 -22.57
N VAL A 228 -5.27 -11.36 -23.21
CA VAL A 228 -5.75 -9.97 -23.12
C VAL A 228 -7.05 -9.83 -23.92
N ALA A 229 -8.13 -9.37 -23.28
CA ALA A 229 -9.32 -8.89 -23.97
C ALA A 229 -9.29 -7.35 -23.99
N LEU A 230 -8.94 -6.77 -25.14
CA LEU A 230 -8.91 -5.31 -25.32
C LEU A 230 -10.33 -4.76 -25.54
N VAL A 231 -10.57 -3.60 -24.93
CA VAL A 231 -11.68 -2.70 -25.26
C VAL A 231 -11.03 -1.44 -25.83
N GLY A 232 -11.01 -1.27 -27.15
CA GLY A 232 -10.70 0.06 -27.69
C GLY A 232 -11.77 1.06 -27.22
N ALA A 233 -11.36 2.22 -26.70
CA ALA A 233 -12.32 3.28 -26.33
C ALA A 233 -13.02 3.81 -27.60
N CYS A 234 -12.31 3.75 -28.72
CA CYS A 234 -12.75 4.02 -30.08
C CYS A 234 -12.59 2.80 -31.01
N GLY A 235 -13.44 2.68 -32.05
CA GLY A 235 -13.21 1.77 -33.17
C GLY A 235 -12.35 2.42 -34.27
N PRO A 236 -11.77 1.63 -35.20
CA PRO A 236 -10.98 2.16 -36.29
C PRO A 236 -11.89 2.85 -37.33
N GLY A 237 -12.13 4.15 -37.18
CA GLY A 237 -12.82 4.96 -38.17
C GLY A 237 -13.87 5.90 -37.59
N THR A 238 -14.79 6.33 -38.45
CA THR A 238 -15.92 7.21 -38.09
C THR A 238 -17.05 6.43 -37.45
N GLY A 239 -17.63 6.95 -36.38
CA GLY A 239 -18.77 6.37 -35.71
C GLY A 239 -18.88 6.80 -34.25
N ASP A 240 -19.99 6.40 -33.64
CA ASP A 240 -20.24 6.60 -32.22
C ASP A 240 -19.88 5.33 -31.45
N PHE A 241 -18.92 5.46 -30.56
CA PHE A 241 -18.40 4.38 -29.75
C PHE A 241 -18.72 4.61 -28.27
N ALA A 242 -18.35 3.61 -27.49
CA ALA A 242 -18.45 3.62 -26.05
C ALA A 242 -17.69 4.81 -25.41
N GLY A 243 -16.40 4.96 -25.71
CA GLY A 243 -15.52 5.98 -25.13
C GLY A 243 -15.27 7.21 -26.01
N CYS A 244 -15.76 7.21 -27.24
CA CYS A 244 -15.59 8.35 -28.13
C CYS A 244 -16.67 8.47 -29.21
N SER A 245 -16.70 9.60 -29.91
CA SER A 245 -17.49 9.84 -31.12
C SER A 245 -16.59 10.47 -32.17
N VAL A 246 -16.59 9.95 -33.39
CA VAL A 246 -15.69 10.38 -34.47
C VAL A 246 -16.49 10.62 -35.74
N HIS A 247 -16.55 11.86 -36.21
CA HIS A 247 -17.35 12.24 -37.36
C HIS A 247 -16.54 13.07 -38.36
N VAL A 248 -16.93 12.98 -39.62
CA VAL A 248 -16.37 13.79 -40.69
C VAL A 248 -17.50 14.44 -41.49
N VAL A 249 -17.22 15.60 -42.07
CA VAL A 249 -18.08 16.26 -43.05
C VAL A 249 -17.25 16.77 -44.22
N SER A 250 -17.88 16.88 -45.38
CA SER A 250 -17.24 17.27 -46.64
C SER A 250 -17.96 18.46 -47.25
N ASN A 251 -17.22 19.53 -47.55
CA ASN A 251 -17.77 20.77 -48.12
C ASN A 251 -19.00 21.28 -47.34
N LYS A 252 -18.88 21.38 -46.01
CA LYS A 252 -19.93 21.87 -45.09
C LYS A 252 -19.42 23.03 -44.26
N LEU A 253 -20.35 23.70 -43.55
CA LEU A 253 -20.10 24.81 -42.62
C LEU A 253 -20.15 24.38 -41.15
N ASN A 254 -20.55 23.13 -40.88
CA ASN A 254 -20.75 22.60 -39.54
C ASN A 254 -20.96 21.08 -39.58
N PHE A 255 -21.01 20.48 -38.39
CA PHE A 255 -21.31 19.06 -38.18
C PHE A 255 -22.82 18.75 -38.06
N THR A 256 -23.78 19.66 -38.29
CA THR A 256 -25.20 19.40 -37.97
C THR A 256 -25.81 18.18 -38.67
N GLY A 257 -25.38 17.86 -39.90
CA GLY A 257 -25.80 16.65 -40.62
C GLY A 257 -25.05 15.36 -40.24
N SER A 258 -24.06 15.45 -39.36
CA SER A 258 -23.20 14.38 -38.87
C SER A 258 -22.62 14.79 -37.51
N ALA A 259 -23.52 15.09 -36.56
CA ALA A 259 -23.14 15.72 -35.29
C ALA A 259 -22.39 14.72 -34.43
N LEU A 260 -21.38 15.19 -33.69
CA LEU A 260 -20.69 14.34 -32.74
C LEU A 260 -21.63 14.04 -31.58
N VAL A 261 -21.73 12.78 -31.19
CA VAL A 261 -22.61 12.34 -30.11
C VAL A 261 -21.81 12.29 -28.81
N ARG A 262 -22.44 12.64 -27.68
CA ARG A 262 -21.86 12.32 -26.35
C ARG A 262 -21.54 10.81 -26.31
N PRO A 263 -20.28 10.41 -26.07
CA PRO A 263 -19.95 9.00 -25.90
C PRO A 263 -20.81 8.34 -24.83
N SER A 264 -21.30 7.14 -25.10
CA SER A 264 -22.28 6.49 -24.22
C SER A 264 -21.75 6.15 -22.82
N SER A 265 -20.41 6.07 -22.67
CA SER A 265 -19.68 5.93 -21.40
C SER A 265 -19.89 7.06 -20.39
N VAL A 266 -20.08 8.28 -20.89
CA VAL A 266 -19.80 9.50 -20.13
C VAL A 266 -20.77 9.66 -18.96
N SER A 267 -20.33 9.53 -17.72
CA SER A 267 -21.14 9.84 -16.55
C SER A 267 -21.04 11.32 -16.20
N THR A 268 -21.93 11.82 -15.34
CA THR A 268 -21.79 13.17 -14.79
C THR A 268 -20.46 13.27 -14.04
N GLY A 269 -19.68 14.32 -14.32
CA GLY A 269 -18.34 14.54 -13.77
C GLY A 269 -17.20 14.00 -14.64
N ASP A 270 -17.47 13.24 -15.71
CA ASP A 270 -16.43 12.81 -16.65
C ASP A 270 -15.99 13.99 -17.55
N LEU A 271 -14.70 14.02 -17.89
CA LEU A 271 -14.14 14.95 -18.84
C LEU A 271 -14.37 14.44 -20.26
N MET A 272 -14.86 15.30 -21.15
CA MET A 272 -14.83 15.08 -22.59
C MET A 272 -13.82 16.04 -23.22
N VAL A 273 -12.99 15.55 -24.12
CA VAL A 273 -12.03 16.34 -24.91
C VAL A 273 -12.36 16.19 -26.39
N ALA A 274 -12.56 17.30 -27.08
CA ALA A 274 -12.85 17.35 -28.50
C ALA A 274 -11.65 17.82 -29.31
N GLN A 275 -11.32 17.10 -30.38
CA GLN A 275 -10.43 17.56 -31.45
C GLN A 275 -11.28 17.97 -32.65
N ILE A 276 -11.06 19.17 -33.17
CA ILE A 276 -11.69 19.64 -34.41
C ILE A 276 -10.60 20.11 -35.36
N THR A 277 -10.51 19.46 -36.52
CA THR A 277 -9.54 19.79 -37.57
C THR A 277 -10.27 20.14 -38.85
N LEU A 278 -9.96 21.30 -39.41
CA LEU A 278 -10.55 21.83 -40.63
C LEU A 278 -9.52 21.95 -41.73
N ARG A 279 -9.95 21.64 -42.96
CA ARG A 279 -9.23 21.97 -44.18
C ARG A 279 -9.54 23.41 -44.62
N ASN A 280 -9.23 24.38 -43.76
CA ASN A 280 -9.39 25.81 -44.03
C ASN A 280 -8.53 26.63 -43.03
N ASN A 281 -8.39 27.94 -43.24
CA ASN A 281 -7.71 28.87 -42.32
C ASN A 281 -8.66 29.98 -41.81
N ASP A 282 -9.97 29.73 -41.82
CA ASP A 282 -11.02 30.73 -41.57
C ASP A 282 -11.48 30.80 -40.09
N ALA A 283 -10.78 30.08 -39.20
CA ALA A 283 -11.06 29.90 -37.78
C ALA A 283 -12.41 29.23 -37.45
N ILE A 284 -12.37 28.28 -36.51
CA ILE A 284 -13.56 27.69 -35.88
C ILE A 284 -14.18 28.76 -34.96
N ILE A 285 -15.40 29.24 -35.24
CA ILE A 285 -15.90 30.49 -34.62
C ILE A 285 -16.73 30.25 -33.35
N VAL A 286 -17.48 29.15 -33.24
CA VAL A 286 -18.34 28.91 -32.07
C VAL A 286 -18.30 27.44 -31.65
N PRO A 287 -17.68 27.08 -30.52
CA PRO A 287 -17.88 25.76 -29.93
C PRO A 287 -19.30 25.64 -29.35
N PRO A 288 -19.86 24.43 -29.25
CA PRO A 288 -21.13 24.20 -28.57
C PRO A 288 -21.11 24.72 -27.13
N ALA A 289 -22.27 25.05 -26.58
CA ALA A 289 -22.38 25.62 -25.24
C ALA A 289 -21.71 24.75 -24.14
N GLY A 290 -20.90 25.40 -23.30
CA GLY A 290 -20.21 24.76 -22.18
C GLY A 290 -18.96 23.97 -22.57
N TRP A 291 -18.44 24.12 -23.79
CA TRP A 291 -17.09 23.67 -24.17
C TRP A 291 -16.11 24.84 -24.06
N THR A 292 -14.93 24.57 -23.52
CA THR A 292 -13.84 25.54 -23.31
C THR A 292 -12.64 25.13 -24.17
N ALA A 293 -11.96 26.09 -24.80
CA ALA A 293 -10.76 25.82 -25.60
C ALA A 293 -9.61 25.29 -24.75
N ILE A 294 -8.84 24.33 -25.29
CA ILE A 294 -7.58 23.84 -24.72
C ILE A 294 -6.43 24.43 -25.54
N GLY A 295 -5.58 25.25 -24.92
CA GLY A 295 -4.45 25.85 -25.61
C GLY A 295 -4.86 26.74 -26.79
N ASN A 296 -3.95 26.89 -27.74
CA ASN A 296 -4.12 27.77 -28.90
C ASN A 296 -4.66 27.00 -30.10
N LEU A 297 -5.51 27.66 -30.90
CA LEU A 297 -5.79 27.18 -32.26
C LEU A 297 -4.48 27.15 -33.05
N ARG A 298 -4.22 26.01 -33.70
CA ARG A 298 -2.98 25.82 -34.44
C ARG A 298 -3.24 25.64 -35.93
N THR A 299 -2.53 26.41 -36.74
CA THR A 299 -2.57 26.34 -38.21
C THR A 299 -1.27 25.78 -38.79
N SER A 300 -1.36 25.11 -39.93
CA SER A 300 -0.22 24.66 -40.74
C SER A 300 -0.45 24.95 -42.22
N GLY A 301 0.46 25.71 -42.83
CA GLY A 301 0.27 26.25 -44.17
C GLY A 301 -0.99 27.14 -44.29
N LEU A 302 -1.57 27.20 -45.50
CA LEU A 302 -2.70 28.09 -45.81
C LEU A 302 -4.08 27.49 -45.60
N THR A 303 -4.18 26.23 -45.15
CA THR A 303 -5.40 25.44 -45.38
C THR A 303 -5.63 24.32 -44.35
N LEU A 304 -4.89 24.27 -43.24
CA LEU A 304 -5.08 23.27 -42.19
C LEU A 304 -5.07 23.96 -40.84
N GLU A 305 -6.14 23.79 -40.07
CA GLU A 305 -6.24 24.28 -38.70
C GLU A 305 -6.82 23.22 -37.78
N GLN A 306 -6.40 23.24 -36.51
CA GLN A 306 -6.91 22.37 -35.47
C GLN A 306 -7.07 23.14 -34.17
N GLN A 307 -8.17 22.87 -33.46
CA GLN A 307 -8.37 23.34 -32.11
C GLN A 307 -8.90 22.21 -31.22
N LEU A 308 -8.48 22.24 -29.96
CA LEU A 308 -8.96 21.33 -28.94
C LEU A 308 -9.94 22.03 -28.00
N TYR A 309 -10.91 21.28 -27.47
CA TYR A 309 -11.89 21.77 -26.49
C TYR A 309 -12.09 20.74 -25.38
N TYR A 310 -12.48 21.19 -24.18
CA TYR A 310 -12.91 20.30 -23.11
C TYR A 310 -14.25 20.72 -22.49
N LYS A 311 -14.94 19.74 -21.91
CA LYS A 311 -16.18 19.93 -21.17
C LYS A 311 -16.31 18.84 -20.11
N PHE A 312 -16.63 19.21 -18.87
CA PHE A 312 -17.09 18.24 -17.88
C PHE A 312 -18.58 17.96 -18.07
N ALA A 313 -18.93 16.68 -18.16
CA ALA A 313 -20.30 16.25 -18.38
C ALA A 313 -21.19 16.56 -17.18
N THR A 314 -22.31 17.20 -17.44
CA THR A 314 -23.35 17.53 -16.47
C THR A 314 -24.54 16.60 -16.60
N VAL A 315 -25.50 16.68 -15.69
CA VAL A 315 -26.77 15.92 -15.78
C VAL A 315 -27.51 16.22 -17.10
N GLY A 316 -27.42 17.45 -17.62
CA GLY A 316 -28.03 17.84 -18.89
C GLY A 316 -27.43 17.10 -20.09
N ASP A 317 -26.13 16.78 -20.03
CA ASP A 317 -25.45 16.11 -21.14
C ASP A 317 -25.88 14.64 -21.29
N ILE A 318 -26.30 14.00 -20.19
CA ILE A 318 -26.68 12.57 -20.11
C ILE A 318 -27.99 12.28 -20.85
N ALA A 319 -28.86 13.27 -21.02
CA ALA A 319 -30.19 13.10 -21.64
C ALA A 319 -30.17 12.89 -23.18
N GLY A 320 -28.99 12.73 -23.80
CA GLY A 320 -28.84 12.44 -25.24
C GLY A 320 -28.37 13.65 -26.05
N THR A 321 -27.20 14.19 -25.74
CA THR A 321 -26.69 15.42 -26.35
C THR A 321 -25.84 15.15 -27.60
N THR A 322 -26.06 15.95 -28.64
CA THR A 322 -25.19 16.05 -29.81
C THR A 322 -24.48 17.39 -29.81
N TYR A 323 -23.29 17.42 -30.39
CA TYR A 323 -22.39 18.56 -30.42
C TYR A 323 -22.02 18.87 -31.87
N SER A 324 -22.15 20.13 -32.25
CA SER A 324 -21.85 20.60 -33.60
C SER A 324 -21.01 21.87 -33.53
N TRP A 325 -19.76 21.77 -33.98
CA TRP A 325 -18.91 22.92 -34.24
C TRP A 325 -19.25 23.51 -35.60
N SER A 326 -19.09 24.83 -35.73
CA SER A 326 -19.40 25.59 -36.94
C SER A 326 -18.28 26.56 -37.32
N TRP A 327 -18.23 26.89 -38.61
CA TRP A 327 -17.24 27.76 -39.25
C TRP A 327 -17.87 28.51 -40.45
N THR A 328 -17.14 29.46 -41.04
CA THR A 328 -17.67 30.42 -42.02
C THR A 328 -17.67 29.94 -43.47
N THR A 329 -16.63 29.24 -43.88
CA THR A 329 -16.42 28.87 -45.28
C THR A 329 -16.44 27.36 -45.46
N SER A 330 -17.20 26.88 -46.44
CA SER A 330 -17.41 25.44 -46.64
C SER A 330 -16.08 24.71 -46.79
N ALA A 331 -15.87 23.71 -45.95
CA ALA A 331 -14.62 22.98 -45.85
C ALA A 331 -14.89 21.50 -45.54
N ASP A 332 -13.86 20.69 -45.72
CA ASP A 332 -13.82 19.40 -45.09
C ASP A 332 -13.40 19.54 -43.63
N ALA A 333 -14.05 18.77 -42.78
CA ALA A 333 -13.79 18.74 -41.37
C ALA A 333 -13.77 17.31 -40.86
N SER A 334 -12.90 17.08 -39.89
CA SER A 334 -12.86 15.85 -39.13
C SER A 334 -12.86 16.23 -37.65
N GLY A 335 -13.73 15.58 -36.88
CA GLY A 335 -13.88 15.84 -35.46
C GLY A 335 -13.95 14.56 -34.65
N ALA A 336 -13.44 14.60 -33.42
CA ALA A 336 -13.60 13.52 -32.46
C ALA A 336 -13.84 14.06 -31.05
N ILE A 337 -14.63 13.35 -30.25
CA ILE A 337 -14.75 13.53 -28.80
C ILE A 337 -14.22 12.27 -28.12
N MET A 338 -13.23 12.40 -27.24
CA MET A 338 -12.79 11.35 -26.32
C MET A 338 -13.29 11.65 -24.90
N ALA A 339 -13.67 10.62 -24.16
CA ALA A 339 -14.13 10.73 -22.78
C ALA A 339 -13.12 10.14 -21.80
N TYR A 340 -12.96 10.77 -20.64
CA TYR A 340 -12.07 10.38 -19.56
C TYR A 340 -12.79 10.50 -18.22
N SER A 341 -12.73 9.44 -17.41
CA SER A 341 -13.24 9.46 -16.02
C SER A 341 -12.12 9.76 -15.03
N GLY A 342 -12.43 10.34 -13.86
CA GLY A 342 -11.45 10.52 -12.77
C GLY A 342 -10.41 11.62 -12.99
N VAL A 343 -10.70 12.58 -13.88
CA VAL A 343 -9.89 13.79 -14.08
C VAL A 343 -10.28 14.86 -13.06
N ASP A 344 -9.31 15.60 -12.52
CA ASP A 344 -9.56 16.71 -11.61
C ASP A 344 -10.41 17.81 -12.28
N ALA A 345 -11.62 18.02 -11.76
CA ALA A 345 -12.54 19.05 -12.26
C ALA A 345 -12.09 20.49 -11.99
N THR A 346 -11.17 20.68 -11.04
CA THR A 346 -10.61 21.99 -10.67
C THR A 346 -9.45 22.34 -11.57
N ASN A 347 -8.51 21.41 -11.76
CA ASN A 347 -7.32 21.57 -12.59
C ASN A 347 -7.18 20.39 -13.55
N PRO A 348 -7.96 20.35 -14.65
CA PRO A 348 -8.01 19.19 -15.54
C PRO A 348 -6.71 18.90 -16.28
N PHE A 349 -5.81 19.88 -16.36
CA PHE A 349 -4.51 19.76 -17.01
C PHE A 349 -3.39 19.90 -15.98
N ASP A 350 -2.47 18.94 -15.96
CA ASP A 350 -1.33 18.94 -15.05
C ASP A 350 -0.35 20.08 -15.35
N VAL A 351 -0.11 20.33 -16.64
CA VAL A 351 0.70 21.43 -17.14
C VAL A 351 0.06 22.06 -18.36
N THR A 352 0.54 23.23 -18.76
CA THR A 352 0.07 23.91 -19.98
C THR A 352 0.24 22.97 -21.19
N PRO A 353 -0.85 22.67 -21.91
CA PRO A 353 -0.79 21.90 -23.14
C PRO A 353 0.14 22.51 -24.18
N THR A 354 0.77 21.68 -25.00
CA THR A 354 1.68 22.12 -26.05
C THR A 354 1.07 21.92 -27.43
N ASP A 355 1.48 22.74 -28.38
CA ASP A 355 1.09 22.64 -29.79
C ASP A 355 2.32 22.71 -30.71
N ASN A 356 2.16 22.17 -31.93
CA ASN A 356 3.18 22.22 -32.97
C ASN A 356 2.55 22.11 -34.37
N ALA A 357 3.27 22.57 -35.39
CA ALA A 357 2.87 22.43 -36.78
C ALA A 357 4.09 22.45 -37.70
N ASN A 358 4.08 21.62 -38.75
CA ASN A 358 5.09 21.65 -39.81
C ASN A 358 4.57 20.92 -41.07
N ALA A 359 5.45 20.72 -42.05
CA ALA A 359 5.25 19.84 -43.20
C ALA A 359 6.25 18.66 -43.16
N GLY A 360 5.79 17.47 -43.52
CA GLY A 360 6.67 16.30 -43.63
C GLY A 360 5.95 14.97 -43.46
N SER A 361 6.71 13.91 -43.27
CA SER A 361 6.22 12.54 -43.06
C SER A 361 6.12 12.14 -41.57
N THR A 362 6.33 13.09 -40.65
CA THR A 362 6.31 12.83 -39.21
C THR A 362 5.68 14.01 -38.48
N ALA A 363 4.45 13.82 -38.01
CA ALA A 363 3.79 14.79 -37.15
C ALA A 363 4.34 14.65 -35.72
N THR A 364 4.72 15.77 -35.10
CA THR A 364 5.40 15.77 -33.80
C THR A 364 4.66 16.65 -32.81
N ALA A 365 4.03 16.04 -31.80
CA ALA A 365 3.52 16.73 -30.62
C ALA A 365 4.69 17.01 -29.65
N THR A 366 4.91 18.28 -29.32
CA THR A 366 6.03 18.73 -28.47
C THR A 366 5.87 18.16 -27.05
N GLY A 367 6.91 17.51 -26.53
CA GLY A 367 6.89 16.94 -25.19
C GLY A 367 6.66 17.98 -24.10
N LEU A 368 6.02 17.55 -23.01
CA LEU A 368 5.81 18.33 -21.79
C LEU A 368 6.44 17.60 -20.59
N THR A 369 6.57 18.29 -19.45
CA THR A 369 7.07 17.67 -18.22
C THR A 369 5.92 17.54 -17.25
N THR A 370 5.44 16.33 -17.03
CA THR A 370 4.38 16.10 -16.06
C THR A 370 4.89 16.26 -14.63
N THR A 371 4.04 16.77 -13.75
CA THR A 371 4.32 16.96 -12.32
C THR A 371 3.63 15.91 -11.44
N GLN A 372 2.74 15.11 -12.03
CA GLN A 372 1.90 14.13 -11.34
C GLN A 372 2.18 12.69 -11.76
N ASN A 373 1.93 11.75 -10.84
CA ASN A 373 1.93 10.32 -11.16
C ASN A 373 0.62 9.99 -11.86
N SER A 374 0.69 9.09 -12.84
CA SER A 374 -0.49 8.56 -13.54
C SER A 374 -1.29 9.59 -14.33
N ASP A 375 -0.63 10.63 -14.84
CA ASP A 375 -1.26 11.55 -15.78
C ASP A 375 -1.63 10.83 -17.06
N MET A 376 -2.77 11.19 -17.63
CA MET A 376 -3.14 10.74 -18.96
C MET A 376 -2.52 11.68 -19.99
N VAL A 377 -1.53 11.19 -20.73
CA VAL A 377 -0.94 11.91 -21.85
C VAL A 377 -1.75 11.61 -23.11
N VAL A 378 -2.29 12.64 -23.72
CA VAL A 378 -3.14 12.55 -24.91
C VAL A 378 -2.50 13.34 -26.05
N ALA A 379 -2.20 12.67 -27.14
CA ALA A 379 -1.66 13.24 -28.36
C ALA A 379 -2.73 13.33 -29.45
N PHE A 380 -2.86 14.50 -30.06
CA PHE A 380 -3.80 14.76 -31.13
C PHE A 380 -3.06 15.24 -32.37
N TYR A 381 -3.32 14.61 -33.50
CA TYR A 381 -2.69 14.94 -34.77
C TYR A 381 -3.75 15.23 -35.83
N GLY A 382 -3.45 16.21 -36.68
CA GLY A 382 -4.24 16.53 -37.86
C GLY A 382 -3.33 16.69 -39.06
N ALA A 383 -3.72 16.15 -40.21
CA ALA A 383 -2.94 16.20 -41.44
C ALA A 383 -3.79 16.56 -42.65
N GLN A 384 -3.19 17.27 -43.60
CA GLN A 384 -3.87 17.59 -44.86
C GLN A 384 -3.80 16.43 -45.86
N GLY A 385 -4.86 16.30 -46.65
CA GLY A 385 -4.89 15.47 -47.84
C GLY A 385 -5.10 13.98 -47.58
N ASN A 386 -4.98 13.19 -48.65
CA ASN A 386 -5.22 11.74 -48.62
C ASN A 386 -3.99 10.95 -48.13
N VAL A 387 -3.57 11.21 -46.88
CA VAL A 387 -2.51 10.49 -46.19
C VAL A 387 -3.09 9.46 -45.23
N THR A 388 -2.27 8.54 -44.72
CA THR A 388 -2.52 7.85 -43.44
C THR A 388 -1.69 8.52 -42.35
N GLU A 389 -2.15 8.46 -41.11
CA GLU A 389 -1.45 9.00 -39.94
C GLU A 389 -1.53 7.98 -38.80
N THR A 390 -0.37 7.47 -38.38
CA THR A 390 -0.27 6.33 -37.46
C THR A 390 0.61 6.67 -36.27
N GLN A 391 0.08 6.59 -35.05
CA GLN A 391 0.86 6.80 -33.82
C GLN A 391 1.99 5.76 -33.71
N ASP A 392 3.19 6.21 -33.29
CA ASP A 392 4.27 5.31 -32.93
C ASP A 392 3.94 4.58 -31.61
N ALA A 393 3.62 3.29 -31.72
CA ALA A 393 3.27 2.44 -30.59
C ALA A 393 4.43 2.21 -29.60
N SER A 394 5.68 2.52 -29.97
CA SER A 394 6.84 2.40 -29.07
C SER A 394 6.88 3.50 -27.99
N GLN A 395 6.04 4.53 -28.10
CA GLN A 395 6.02 5.70 -27.20
C GLN A 395 4.99 5.59 -26.07
N SER A 396 4.52 4.36 -25.80
CA SER A 396 3.52 4.03 -24.77
C SER A 396 2.20 4.80 -24.91
N LEU A 397 1.83 5.17 -26.14
CA LEU A 397 0.50 5.66 -26.49
C LEU A 397 -0.21 4.62 -27.35
N THR A 398 -1.50 4.42 -27.07
CA THR A 398 -2.40 3.62 -27.88
C THR A 398 -3.14 4.55 -28.83
N GLN A 399 -3.14 4.24 -30.13
CA GLN A 399 -3.98 4.97 -31.08
C GLN A 399 -5.44 4.58 -30.86
N GLU A 400 -6.26 5.56 -30.50
CA GLU A 400 -7.68 5.35 -30.24
C GLU A 400 -8.48 5.47 -31.55
N TYR A 401 -8.26 6.53 -32.35
CA TYR A 401 -8.98 6.72 -33.61
C TYR A 401 -8.10 7.28 -34.71
N THR A 402 -8.57 7.09 -35.94
CA THR A 402 -8.16 7.89 -37.10
C THR A 402 -9.33 8.04 -38.07
N ALA A 403 -9.51 9.21 -38.66
CA ALA A 403 -10.59 9.49 -39.60
C ALA A 403 -10.14 10.43 -40.72
N LEU A 404 -10.76 10.29 -41.88
CA LEU A 404 -10.48 11.09 -43.08
C LEU A 404 -11.79 11.56 -43.71
N SER A 405 -11.87 12.84 -44.03
CA SER A 405 -13.01 13.42 -44.74
C SER A 405 -13.11 12.96 -46.22
N GLY A 406 -14.27 13.17 -46.83
CA GLY A 406 -14.67 12.50 -48.07
C GLY A 406 -14.50 13.27 -49.38
N SER A 407 -14.08 14.54 -49.41
CA SER A 407 -13.96 15.31 -50.67
C SER A 407 -12.80 14.83 -51.56
N MET A 408 -12.44 15.61 -52.59
CA MET A 408 -11.27 15.32 -53.44
C MET A 408 -9.99 15.29 -52.60
N PRO A 409 -8.98 14.47 -52.96
CA PRO A 409 -7.78 14.23 -52.15
C PRO A 409 -7.06 15.47 -51.61
N ALA A 410 -7.01 16.59 -52.33
CA ALA A 410 -6.32 17.82 -51.90
C ALA A 410 -7.09 18.64 -50.83
N SER A 411 -8.39 18.36 -50.68
CA SER A 411 -9.30 19.07 -49.79
C SER A 411 -9.59 18.31 -48.51
N ARG A 412 -8.92 17.18 -48.24
CA ARG A 412 -9.26 16.32 -47.09
C ARG A 412 -8.56 16.75 -45.80
N ALA A 413 -9.22 16.56 -44.67
CA ALA A 413 -8.64 16.66 -43.34
C ALA A 413 -8.59 15.27 -42.69
N ARG A 414 -7.41 14.86 -42.23
CA ARG A 414 -7.25 13.68 -41.37
C ARG A 414 -7.12 14.11 -39.92
N ILE A 415 -7.64 13.29 -39.01
CA ILE A 415 -7.34 13.33 -37.58
C ILE A 415 -6.88 11.97 -37.09
N THR A 416 -6.00 11.97 -36.09
CA THR A 416 -5.62 10.81 -35.30
C THR A 416 -5.46 11.23 -33.85
N GLY A 417 -6.05 10.45 -32.93
CA GLY A 417 -5.90 10.65 -31.49
C GLY A 417 -5.31 9.41 -30.83
N ALA A 418 -4.43 9.62 -29.86
CA ALA A 418 -3.79 8.56 -29.10
C ALA A 418 -3.61 8.98 -27.64
N ASP A 419 -3.69 8.04 -26.72
CA ASP A 419 -3.46 8.30 -25.30
C ASP A 419 -2.71 7.19 -24.57
N GLY A 420 -2.19 7.52 -23.39
CA GLY A 420 -1.43 6.60 -22.55
C GLY A 420 -1.04 7.23 -21.22
N VAL A 421 -0.81 6.39 -20.21
CA VAL A 421 -0.54 6.86 -18.85
C VAL A 421 0.95 7.11 -18.64
N GLN A 422 1.29 8.31 -18.19
CA GLN A 422 2.59 8.67 -17.67
C GLN A 422 2.65 8.27 -16.18
N ALA A 423 3.21 7.09 -15.90
CA ALA A 423 3.16 6.50 -14.56
C ALA A 423 3.85 7.35 -13.47
N THR A 424 4.93 8.03 -13.82
CA THR A 424 5.75 8.85 -12.91
C THR A 424 5.97 10.25 -13.48
N PRO A 425 6.01 11.30 -12.63
CA PRO A 425 6.36 12.66 -13.04
C PRO A 425 7.66 12.69 -13.84
N GLY A 426 7.70 13.54 -14.86
CA GLY A 426 8.88 13.73 -15.68
C GLY A 426 8.55 14.09 -17.13
N ALA A 427 9.60 14.22 -17.94
CA ALA A 427 9.45 14.51 -19.35
C ALA A 427 8.73 13.36 -20.07
N THR A 428 7.66 13.68 -20.81
CA THR A 428 6.95 12.71 -21.65
C THR A 428 7.74 12.31 -22.90
N GLY A 429 8.74 13.12 -23.25
CA GLY A 429 9.33 13.16 -24.60
C GLY A 429 8.33 13.67 -25.64
N ASN A 430 8.83 13.93 -26.86
CA ASN A 430 7.95 14.20 -28.00
C ASN A 430 7.14 12.94 -28.34
N LYS A 431 5.90 13.14 -28.78
CA LYS A 431 5.06 12.08 -29.31
C LYS A 431 4.89 12.26 -30.81
N THR A 432 4.97 11.18 -31.56
CA THR A 432 5.03 11.24 -33.03
C THR A 432 4.05 10.30 -33.70
N ALA A 433 3.45 10.79 -34.78
CA ALA A 433 2.70 9.99 -35.74
C ALA A 433 3.38 9.99 -37.11
N THR A 434 3.47 8.81 -37.74
CA THR A 434 3.98 8.65 -39.11
C THR A 434 2.91 9.04 -40.10
N VAL A 435 3.24 9.95 -41.02
CA VAL A 435 2.38 10.38 -42.12
C VAL A 435 2.86 9.72 -43.42
N SER A 436 1.97 9.04 -44.16
CA SER A 436 2.36 8.19 -45.30
C SER A 436 3.04 8.91 -46.46
N ALA A 437 2.89 10.23 -46.54
CA ALA A 437 3.54 11.11 -47.51
C ALA A 437 3.70 12.50 -46.90
N SER A 438 4.61 13.31 -47.45
CA SER A 438 4.82 14.69 -46.97
C SER A 438 3.52 15.50 -47.07
N ALA A 439 3.03 15.98 -45.93
CA ALA A 439 1.83 16.81 -45.82
C ALA A 439 2.03 17.86 -44.73
N GLN A 440 1.28 18.97 -44.82
CA GLN A 440 1.11 19.86 -43.68
C GLN A 440 0.40 19.10 -42.57
N TRP A 441 0.88 19.26 -41.34
CA TRP A 441 0.33 18.66 -40.15
C TRP A 441 0.32 19.64 -38.98
N VAL A 442 -0.56 19.38 -38.02
CA VAL A 442 -0.73 20.06 -36.74
C VAL A 442 -0.77 19.00 -35.63
N ALA A 443 -0.20 19.29 -34.48
CA ALA A 443 -0.14 18.35 -33.37
C ALA A 443 -0.32 19.07 -32.03
N HIS A 444 -0.97 18.42 -31.07
CA HIS A 444 -1.12 18.88 -29.70
C HIS A 444 -0.77 17.77 -28.71
N LEU A 445 -0.22 18.13 -27.55
CA LEU A 445 -0.02 17.21 -26.43
C LEU A 445 -0.66 17.80 -25.16
N VAL A 446 -1.46 16.97 -24.49
CA VAL A 446 -2.18 17.31 -23.28
C VAL A 446 -1.82 16.30 -22.19
N ALA A 447 -1.63 16.76 -20.94
CA ALA A 447 -1.52 15.89 -19.77
C ALA A 447 -2.72 16.16 -18.85
N LEU A 448 -3.60 15.16 -18.69
CA LEU A 448 -4.76 15.26 -17.81
C LEU A 448 -4.39 14.81 -16.39
N ALA A 449 -4.78 15.60 -15.40
CA ALA A 449 -4.45 15.40 -13.99
C ALA A 449 -5.49 14.55 -13.25
N PRO A 450 -5.09 13.53 -12.46
CA PRO A 450 -6.03 12.67 -11.75
C PRO A 450 -6.69 13.37 -10.56
N THR A 451 -7.91 12.96 -10.19
CA THR A 451 -8.53 13.40 -8.93
C THR A 451 -7.73 12.91 -7.73
N THR A 452 -7.31 13.83 -6.85
CA THR A 452 -6.74 13.45 -5.54
C THR A 452 -7.82 12.95 -4.58
N SER A 453 -7.44 12.21 -3.53
CA SER A 453 -8.37 11.81 -2.48
C SER A 453 -9.05 13.02 -1.82
N SER A 454 -10.21 12.85 -1.19
CA SER A 454 -10.79 13.95 -0.40
C SER A 454 -9.89 14.32 0.79
N ASP A 455 -9.93 15.59 1.20
CA ASP A 455 -9.18 16.03 2.38
C ASP A 455 -9.66 15.27 3.63
N GLY A 456 -8.74 14.85 4.49
CA GLY A 456 -9.03 14.09 5.70
C GLY A 456 -9.30 12.59 5.48
N SER A 457 -9.24 12.09 4.25
CA SER A 457 -9.62 10.70 3.95
C SER A 457 -8.54 9.65 4.25
N GLY A 458 -7.28 10.07 4.42
CA GLY A 458 -6.18 9.16 4.75
C GLY A 458 -6.26 8.60 6.18
N THR A 459 -5.34 7.69 6.50
CA THR A 459 -5.22 7.11 7.84
C THR A 459 -3.84 7.37 8.44
N MET A 460 -3.77 7.38 9.78
CA MET A 460 -2.50 7.51 10.48
C MET A 460 -2.41 6.54 11.65
N THR A 461 -1.25 5.91 11.79
CA THR A 461 -0.90 5.01 12.90
C THR A 461 0.37 5.47 13.60
N SER A 462 0.61 5.03 14.84
CA SER A 462 1.84 5.28 15.60
C SER A 462 2.58 3.97 15.87
N SER A 463 3.92 4.04 15.97
CA SER A 463 4.77 2.89 16.28
C SER A 463 4.63 2.37 17.71
N ILE A 464 4.00 3.15 18.59
CA ILE A 464 3.70 2.80 19.98
C ILE A 464 2.23 3.09 20.28
N SER A 465 1.65 2.33 21.21
CA SER A 465 0.31 2.57 21.75
C SER A 465 0.32 3.07 23.19
N ASN A 466 1.47 2.96 23.88
CA ASN A 466 1.61 3.37 25.26
C ASN A 466 3.04 3.82 25.62
N VAL A 467 3.15 4.52 26.75
CA VAL A 467 4.38 5.08 27.30
C VAL A 467 4.24 5.26 28.81
N SER A 468 5.34 5.22 29.57
CA SER A 468 5.31 5.57 31.01
C SER A 468 5.30 7.10 31.18
N ALA A 469 4.65 7.60 32.25
CA ALA A 469 4.66 9.03 32.54
C ALA A 469 6.10 9.56 32.72
N SER A 470 6.36 10.76 32.19
CA SER A 470 7.68 11.41 32.20
C SER A 470 8.82 10.63 31.55
N GLN A 471 8.52 9.58 30.77
CA GLN A 471 9.53 8.79 30.11
C GLN A 471 10.32 9.62 29.09
N THR A 472 11.65 9.55 29.16
CA THR A 472 12.57 10.27 28.27
C THR A 472 13.05 9.38 27.10
N GLY A 473 13.71 9.99 26.11
CA GLY A 473 14.36 9.27 25.02
C GLY A 473 13.40 8.55 24.07
N ARG A 474 12.19 9.08 23.86
CA ARG A 474 11.20 8.47 22.98
C ARG A 474 11.37 8.96 21.54
N THR A 475 11.45 8.00 20.62
CA THR A 475 11.28 8.22 19.19
C THR A 475 9.95 7.58 18.77
N ILE A 476 9.05 8.37 18.21
CA ILE A 476 7.73 7.92 17.77
C ILE A 476 7.64 8.10 16.26
N THR A 477 7.37 7.01 15.54
CA THR A 477 7.13 7.05 14.11
C THR A 477 5.62 7.01 13.85
N PHE A 478 5.10 8.08 13.27
CA PHE A 478 3.75 8.11 12.72
C PHE A 478 3.81 7.68 11.26
N THR A 479 2.95 6.74 10.87
CA THR A 479 2.81 6.30 9.48
C THR A 479 1.48 6.81 8.95
N TYR A 480 1.54 7.73 7.98
CA TYR A 480 0.37 8.18 7.24
C TYR A 480 0.24 7.36 5.96
N THR A 481 -0.98 6.90 5.64
CA THR A 481 -1.31 6.20 4.40
C THR A 481 -2.38 6.99 3.65
N ALA A 482 -2.08 7.34 2.39
CA ALA A 482 -3.01 8.06 1.53
C ALA A 482 -4.20 7.17 1.13
N ALA A 483 -5.40 7.73 1.12
CA ALA A 483 -6.60 7.04 0.64
C ALA A 483 -6.55 6.79 -0.88
N ALA A 484 -7.53 6.07 -1.40
CA ALA A 484 -7.71 5.92 -2.84
C ALA A 484 -7.83 7.31 -3.51
N GLY A 485 -7.12 7.52 -4.62
CA GLY A 485 -6.95 8.84 -5.26
C GLY A 485 -5.61 9.53 -4.92
N GLY A 486 -4.98 9.19 -3.79
CA GLY A 486 -3.67 9.72 -3.43
C GLY A 486 -3.65 11.21 -3.07
N MET A 487 -2.46 11.77 -2.96
CA MET A 487 -2.20 13.17 -2.63
C MET A 487 -1.18 13.78 -3.57
N LEU A 488 -1.30 15.08 -3.82
CA LEU A 488 -0.42 15.85 -4.68
C LEU A 488 -0.09 17.20 -4.04
N ASN A 489 1.19 17.47 -3.78
CA ASN A 489 1.63 18.71 -3.10
C ASN A 489 0.77 19.01 -1.85
N GLY A 490 0.25 17.94 -1.25
CA GLY A 490 -0.65 18.00 -0.12
C GLY A 490 0.13 18.31 1.15
N SER A 491 -0.58 18.29 2.27
CA SER A 491 0.07 18.38 3.57
C SER A 491 -0.55 17.41 4.55
N VAL A 492 0.28 16.86 5.42
CA VAL A 492 -0.12 16.06 6.56
C VAL A 492 0.36 16.78 7.81
N SER A 493 -0.50 16.90 8.81
CA SER A 493 -0.16 17.50 10.09
C SER A 493 -0.46 16.54 11.24
N VAL A 494 0.34 16.65 12.30
CA VAL A 494 0.16 15.94 13.56
C VAL A 494 0.31 16.95 14.68
N THR A 495 -0.70 17.05 15.54
CA THR A 495 -0.64 17.88 16.74
C THR A 495 -0.13 17.04 17.89
N VAL A 496 1.04 17.42 18.40
CA VAL A 496 1.62 16.86 19.62
C VAL A 496 0.77 17.32 20.81
N PRO A 497 0.34 16.45 21.73
CA PRO A 497 -0.45 16.84 22.89
C PRO A 497 0.34 17.78 23.81
N GLY A 498 -0.14 19.01 23.99
CA GLY A 498 0.49 20.02 24.83
C GLY A 498 -0.49 20.82 25.67
N VAL A 499 -0.56 20.47 26.95
CA VAL A 499 -0.94 21.38 28.04
C VAL A 499 0.20 21.35 29.06
N LEU A 500 0.33 22.35 29.94
CA LEU A 500 1.45 22.50 30.89
C LEU A 500 1.93 21.16 31.49
N GLY A 501 3.22 20.84 31.31
CA GLY A 501 3.79 19.51 31.63
C GLY A 501 3.58 18.44 30.54
N GLY A 502 3.23 18.86 29.33
CA GLY A 502 2.96 18.04 28.15
C GLY A 502 4.21 17.41 27.53
N TRP A 503 4.02 16.76 26.38
CA TRP A 503 5.14 16.21 25.61
C TRP A 503 6.14 17.30 25.21
N SER A 504 7.40 16.90 24.96
CA SER A 504 8.41 17.81 24.39
C SER A 504 7.86 18.60 23.19
N ALA A 505 8.30 19.85 23.02
CA ALA A 505 7.85 20.64 21.87
C ALA A 505 8.45 20.09 20.56
N PRO A 506 7.65 19.92 19.49
CA PRO A 506 8.18 19.51 18.20
C PRO A 506 9.14 20.58 17.67
N SER A 507 10.19 20.12 16.99
CA SER A 507 11.31 20.97 16.57
C SER A 507 11.90 20.47 15.25
N THR A 508 12.40 21.37 14.41
CA THR A 508 13.24 21.05 13.24
C THR A 508 14.75 21.14 13.56
N THR A 509 15.11 21.51 14.79
CA THR A 509 16.51 21.56 15.26
C THR A 509 16.94 20.20 15.84
N GLY A 510 18.02 19.63 15.29
CA GLY A 510 18.50 18.26 15.57
C GLY A 510 18.88 17.94 17.02
N SER A 511 19.26 18.96 17.80
CA SER A 511 19.64 18.81 19.21
C SER A 511 18.46 18.86 20.19
N ASN A 512 17.27 19.26 19.73
CA ASN A 512 16.10 19.40 20.60
C ASN A 512 15.38 18.07 20.82
N ALA A 513 14.78 17.91 22.00
CA ALA A 513 14.07 16.68 22.39
C ALA A 513 12.96 16.27 21.41
N GLY A 514 12.18 17.23 20.87
CA GLY A 514 11.14 16.96 19.89
C GLY A 514 11.59 17.04 18.43
N PHE A 515 12.88 16.83 18.13
CA PHE A 515 13.38 16.87 16.76
C PHE A 515 12.56 15.95 15.84
N THR A 516 12.07 16.50 14.74
CA THR A 516 11.12 15.83 13.86
C THR A 516 11.65 15.75 12.43
N THR A 517 11.55 14.57 11.82
CA THR A 517 11.88 14.32 10.42
C THR A 517 10.70 13.68 9.68
N ALA A 518 10.74 13.69 8.35
CA ALA A 518 9.76 13.00 7.52
C ALA A 518 10.45 12.26 6.37
N SER A 519 9.85 11.17 5.89
CA SER A 519 10.41 10.38 4.77
C SER A 519 10.25 11.06 3.41
N THR A 520 9.37 12.05 3.32
CA THR A 520 9.11 12.86 2.12
C THR A 520 8.55 14.22 2.55
N GLY A 521 8.49 15.16 1.62
CA GLY A 521 8.01 16.52 1.87
C GLY A 521 8.95 17.35 2.75
N SER A 522 8.44 18.49 3.21
CA SER A 522 9.19 19.46 4.02
C SER A 522 8.52 19.65 5.37
N VAL A 523 9.26 19.42 6.45
CA VAL A 523 8.76 19.54 7.84
C VAL A 523 8.82 21.00 8.30
N ALA A 524 7.71 21.48 8.85
CA ALA A 524 7.60 22.72 9.59
C ALA A 524 6.92 22.47 10.96
N VAL A 525 7.23 23.32 11.94
CA VAL A 525 6.65 23.25 13.28
C VAL A 525 6.09 24.62 13.67
N ALA A 526 4.88 24.64 14.21
CA ALA A 526 4.23 25.83 14.75
C ALA A 526 3.50 25.46 16.05
N GLY A 527 3.99 25.99 17.18
CA GLY A 527 3.54 25.55 18.50
C GLY A 527 3.72 24.03 18.67
N GLN A 528 2.61 23.33 18.88
CA GLN A 528 2.57 21.88 19.06
C GLN A 528 2.25 21.11 17.78
N THR A 529 2.06 21.79 16.65
CA THR A 529 1.68 21.15 15.40
C THR A 529 2.90 20.99 14.49
N ILE A 530 3.15 19.74 14.10
CA ILE A 530 4.05 19.37 13.02
C ILE A 530 3.23 19.41 11.74
N THR A 531 3.73 20.07 10.69
CA THR A 531 3.16 20.02 9.35
C THR A 531 4.22 19.57 8.36
N VAL A 532 3.90 18.59 7.53
CA VAL A 532 4.73 18.16 6.41
C VAL A 532 4.02 18.55 5.12
N SER A 533 4.62 19.48 4.37
CA SER A 533 4.08 19.99 3.10
C SER A 533 4.83 19.39 1.91
N ASN A 534 4.35 19.68 0.70
CA ASN A 534 4.92 19.14 -0.55
C ASN A 534 4.90 17.61 -0.60
N VAL A 535 3.83 17.01 -0.06
CA VAL A 535 3.66 15.55 0.00
C VAL A 535 2.88 15.07 -1.21
N THR A 536 3.51 14.22 -2.02
CA THR A 536 2.89 13.53 -3.16
C THR A 536 2.95 12.03 -2.93
N LEU A 537 1.79 11.37 -2.86
CA LEU A 537 1.65 9.94 -2.57
C LEU A 537 0.59 9.33 -3.49
N ALA A 538 0.88 8.19 -4.12
CA ALA A 538 -0.16 7.40 -4.78
C ALA A 538 -1.16 6.85 -3.75
N GLY A 539 -2.38 6.52 -4.20
CA GLY A 539 -3.38 5.91 -3.30
C GLY A 539 -2.87 4.59 -2.70
N GLY A 540 -2.99 4.45 -1.37
CA GLY A 540 -2.45 3.33 -0.61
C GLY A 540 -0.95 3.40 -0.31
N ALA A 541 -0.21 4.38 -0.86
CA ALA A 541 1.17 4.62 -0.47
C ALA A 541 1.25 5.35 0.88
N SER A 542 2.39 5.22 1.54
CA SER A 542 2.60 5.75 2.89
C SER A 542 3.82 6.66 2.98
N MET A 543 3.78 7.59 3.94
CA MET A 543 4.93 8.34 4.43
C MET A 543 5.08 8.17 5.93
N THR A 544 6.27 8.45 6.45
CA THR A 544 6.51 8.50 7.90
C THR A 544 6.86 9.90 8.37
N ILE A 545 6.42 10.22 9.59
CA ILE A 545 6.81 11.38 10.38
C ILE A 545 7.44 10.84 11.66
N THR A 546 8.72 11.09 11.88
CA THR A 546 9.46 10.62 13.05
C THR A 546 9.63 11.77 14.02
N TYR A 547 8.90 11.73 15.13
CA TYR A 547 8.95 12.71 16.22
C TYR A 547 9.87 12.23 17.34
N GLY A 548 10.69 13.14 17.90
CA GLY A 548 11.67 12.81 18.92
C GLY A 548 12.89 12.04 18.39
N SER A 549 13.26 12.28 17.13
CA SER A 549 14.37 11.60 16.47
C SER A 549 15.70 11.88 17.17
N THR A 550 16.46 10.82 17.45
CA THR A 550 17.82 10.88 18.02
C THR A 550 18.91 10.82 16.95
N GLY A 551 18.55 10.71 15.67
CA GLY A 551 19.49 10.52 14.55
C GLY A 551 20.47 11.67 14.33
N SER A 552 20.23 12.83 14.94
CA SER A 552 21.11 14.01 14.89
C SER A 552 21.72 14.36 16.26
N GLY A 553 21.72 13.42 17.21
CA GLY A 553 22.33 13.58 18.53
C GLY A 553 21.45 14.22 19.60
N GLY A 554 20.18 14.54 19.30
CA GLY A 554 19.20 14.98 20.28
C GLY A 554 18.81 13.89 21.30
N PRO A 555 18.26 14.26 22.46
CA PRO A 555 17.99 13.33 23.57
C PRO A 555 16.73 12.47 23.37
N GLY A 556 15.95 12.70 22.31
CA GLY A 556 14.62 12.11 22.10
C GLY A 556 13.53 12.77 22.94
N ALA A 557 12.26 12.52 22.58
CA ALA A 557 11.14 13.20 23.22
C ALA A 557 10.89 12.70 24.64
N THR A 558 10.39 13.60 25.48
CA THR A 558 9.90 13.28 26.83
C THR A 558 8.39 13.27 26.83
N ALA A 559 7.81 12.21 27.40
CA ALA A 559 6.37 12.06 27.60
C ALA A 559 5.86 12.99 28.71
N THR A 560 4.57 13.32 28.65
CA THR A 560 3.91 14.08 29.72
C THR A 560 3.90 13.32 31.05
N ALA A 561 3.84 14.05 32.17
CA ALA A 561 3.63 13.47 33.50
C ALA A 561 2.16 13.05 33.74
N THR A 562 1.21 13.57 32.96
CA THR A 562 -0.22 13.31 33.15
C THR A 562 -0.60 11.97 32.54
N THR A 563 -1.17 11.08 33.34
CA THR A 563 -1.61 9.75 32.90
C THR A 563 -2.93 9.80 32.12
N GLY A 564 -3.18 8.79 31.30
CA GLY A 564 -4.39 8.67 30.48
C GLY A 564 -4.14 8.72 28.97
N ALA A 565 -5.21 8.50 28.21
CA ALA A 565 -5.18 8.48 26.74
C ALA A 565 -4.93 9.88 26.17
N GLN A 566 -3.89 10.02 25.33
CA GLN A 566 -3.55 11.26 24.66
C GLN A 566 -3.83 11.14 23.16
N ALA A 567 -4.71 11.98 22.63
CA ALA A 567 -5.05 12.02 21.22
C ALA A 567 -4.00 12.83 20.43
N TRP A 568 -3.40 12.21 19.42
CA TRP A 568 -2.46 12.85 18.50
C TRP A 568 -3.21 13.26 17.25
N GLN A 569 -3.93 14.38 17.33
CA GLN A 569 -4.82 14.81 16.25
C GLN A 569 -4.04 14.98 14.95
N ALA A 570 -4.41 14.19 13.95
CA ALA A 570 -3.88 14.26 12.61
C ALA A 570 -4.89 14.93 11.67
N ALA A 571 -4.37 15.70 10.73
CA ALA A 571 -5.16 16.32 9.67
C ALA A 571 -4.39 16.28 8.35
N GLN A 572 -5.11 16.27 7.25
CA GLN A 572 -4.53 16.17 5.92
C GLN A 572 -5.32 16.99 4.90
N LYS A 573 -4.60 17.48 3.89
CA LYS A 573 -5.16 18.03 2.66
C LYS A 573 -4.46 17.40 1.47
N SER A 574 -5.21 17.04 0.45
CA SER A 574 -4.72 16.27 -0.69
C SER A 574 -4.09 17.14 -1.76
N HIS A 575 -4.39 18.44 -1.75
CA HIS A 575 -3.85 19.41 -2.69
C HIS A 575 -3.41 20.71 -2.01
N SER A 576 -2.48 21.44 -2.64
CA SER A 576 -2.08 22.77 -2.20
C SER A 576 -3.16 23.80 -2.56
N GLY A 577 -3.91 24.29 -1.57
CA GLY A 577 -4.90 25.35 -1.77
C GLY A 577 -6.13 25.23 -0.86
N THR A 578 -6.39 24.04 -0.33
CA THR A 578 -7.44 23.80 0.66
C THR A 578 -6.90 23.91 2.10
N PRO A 579 -7.77 24.14 3.10
CA PRO A 579 -7.39 24.02 4.51
C PRO A 579 -7.15 22.55 4.90
N LEU A 580 -6.36 22.33 5.95
CA LEU A 580 -6.19 21.00 6.55
C LEU A 580 -7.53 20.50 7.12
N THR A 581 -7.89 19.25 6.82
CA THR A 581 -9.08 18.58 7.36
C THR A 581 -8.67 17.42 8.26
N ASN A 582 -9.31 17.28 9.42
CA ASN A 582 -9.01 16.20 10.36
C ASN A 582 -9.21 14.82 9.72
N LEU A 583 -8.32 13.89 10.03
CA LEU A 583 -8.51 12.49 9.63
C LEU A 583 -9.72 11.88 10.35
N GLY A 584 -10.40 10.94 9.70
CA GLY A 584 -11.49 10.18 10.32
C GLY A 584 -11.06 9.38 11.56
N SER A 585 -9.78 9.02 11.65
CA SER A 585 -9.17 8.46 12.87
C SER A 585 -7.75 8.98 13.06
N SER A 586 -7.40 9.24 14.33
CA SER A 586 -6.08 9.73 14.73
C SER A 586 -5.45 8.79 15.77
N PRO A 587 -4.11 8.68 15.81
CA PRO A 587 -3.45 7.86 16.82
C PRO A 587 -3.77 8.31 18.25
N THR A 588 -3.85 7.35 19.15
CA THR A 588 -3.96 7.59 20.60
C THR A 588 -2.83 6.86 21.30
N ILE A 589 -2.11 7.56 22.16
CA ILE A 589 -1.03 6.99 22.98
C ILE A 589 -1.42 7.14 24.44
N THR A 590 -1.53 6.03 25.16
CA THR A 590 -1.88 6.05 26.58
C THR A 590 -0.63 6.22 27.44
N VAL A 591 -0.65 7.23 28.31
CA VAL A 591 0.39 7.46 29.30
C VAL A 591 0.03 6.71 30.58
N TYR A 592 0.80 5.69 30.94
CA TYR A 592 0.66 4.90 32.17
C TYR A 592 1.44 5.55 33.31
N ALA A 593 1.41 4.94 34.50
CA ALA A 593 2.19 5.41 35.64
C ALA A 593 3.68 5.58 35.27
N ALA A 594 4.38 6.42 36.03
CA ALA A 594 5.83 6.53 35.88
C ALA A 594 6.49 5.26 36.43
N ASP A 595 7.58 4.83 35.79
CA ASP A 595 8.32 3.64 36.23
C ASP A 595 8.83 3.82 37.68
N GLY A 596 8.68 2.79 38.51
CA GLY A 596 9.12 2.80 39.91
C GLY A 596 8.12 3.42 40.88
N THR A 597 6.91 3.79 40.43
CA THR A 597 5.92 4.42 41.31
C THR A 597 4.98 3.43 42.00
N GLY A 598 4.99 2.16 41.58
CA GLY A 598 4.23 1.11 42.24
C GLY A 598 4.68 0.82 43.68
N THR A 599 3.91 0.01 44.40
CA THR A 599 4.21 -0.37 45.79
C THR A 599 4.18 -1.87 45.95
N LEU A 600 5.22 -2.43 46.58
CA LEU A 600 5.30 -3.83 46.98
C LEU A 600 5.14 -3.93 48.50
N THR A 601 4.24 -4.80 48.94
CA THR A 601 4.04 -5.14 50.35
C THR A 601 4.16 -6.65 50.54
N SER A 602 4.34 -7.11 51.78
CA SER A 602 4.33 -8.53 52.11
C SER A 602 3.31 -8.79 53.21
N ASN A 603 2.66 -9.96 53.18
CA ASN A 603 1.84 -10.44 54.28
C ASN A 603 2.68 -10.90 55.50
N THR A 604 4.00 -10.99 55.33
CA THR A 604 4.94 -11.46 56.35
C THR A 604 5.87 -10.30 56.74
N SER A 605 5.89 -9.95 58.03
CA SER A 605 6.78 -8.90 58.58
C SER A 605 7.98 -9.47 59.34
N ALA A 606 7.86 -10.70 59.83
CA ALA A 606 8.85 -11.36 60.68
C ALA A 606 8.86 -12.88 60.47
N VAL A 607 10.03 -13.50 60.62
CA VAL A 607 10.24 -14.95 60.61
C VAL A 607 11.34 -15.33 61.58
N SER A 608 11.40 -16.60 62.00
CA SER A 608 12.49 -17.11 62.84
C SER A 608 13.64 -17.65 61.99
N ALA A 609 14.88 -17.50 62.45
CA ALA A 609 16.05 -18.03 61.76
C ALA A 609 15.96 -19.56 61.57
N SER A 610 16.46 -20.04 60.43
CA SER A 610 16.45 -21.47 60.03
C SER A 610 15.06 -22.11 59.88
N GLN A 611 13.99 -21.32 59.92
CA GLN A 611 12.64 -21.81 59.79
C GLN A 611 12.37 -22.35 58.38
N THR A 612 11.78 -23.54 58.28
CA THR A 612 11.41 -24.18 57.01
C THR A 612 9.92 -24.01 56.72
N GLY A 613 9.48 -24.40 55.51
CA GLY A 613 8.05 -24.44 55.18
C GLY A 613 7.39 -23.10 55.02
N LYS A 614 8.12 -22.06 54.60
CA LYS A 614 7.57 -20.71 54.48
C LYS A 614 7.01 -20.41 53.11
N THR A 615 5.81 -19.85 53.12
CA THR A 615 5.17 -19.23 51.97
C THR A 615 5.02 -17.74 52.26
N ILE A 616 5.56 -16.90 51.39
CA ILE A 616 5.48 -15.44 51.49
C ILE A 616 4.70 -14.93 50.29
N THR A 617 3.66 -14.15 50.55
CA THR A 617 2.87 -13.50 49.51
C THR A 617 3.22 -12.02 49.47
N PHE A 618 3.82 -11.60 48.37
CA PHE A 618 4.03 -10.19 48.05
C PHE A 618 2.82 -9.66 47.29
N THR A 619 2.32 -8.50 47.69
CA THR A 619 1.26 -7.80 46.96
C THR A 619 1.86 -6.57 46.30
N TYR A 620 1.89 -6.59 44.96
CA TYR A 620 2.22 -5.42 44.16
C TYR A 620 0.95 -4.65 43.85
N THR A 621 0.96 -3.34 44.09
CA THR A 621 -0.13 -2.42 43.77
C THR A 621 0.36 -1.40 42.75
N ALA A 622 -0.35 -1.31 41.62
CA ALA A 622 -0.02 -0.35 40.58
C ALA A 622 -0.38 1.07 41.03
N ALA A 623 0.48 2.04 40.72
CA ALA A 623 0.22 3.44 41.00
C ALA A 623 -0.95 4.00 40.16
N ALA A 624 -1.36 5.24 40.46
CA ALA A 624 -2.34 5.95 39.64
C ALA A 624 -1.89 6.01 38.17
N GLY A 625 -2.79 5.68 37.24
CA GLY A 625 -2.47 5.50 35.81
C GLY A 625 -2.22 4.04 35.39
N GLY A 626 -1.97 3.13 36.34
CA GLY A 626 -1.84 1.70 36.07
C GLY A 626 -0.55 1.29 35.35
N ILE A 627 -0.48 0.02 34.97
CA ILE A 627 0.63 -0.64 34.29
C ILE A 627 0.06 -1.44 33.10
N SER A 628 0.76 -1.47 31.96
CA SER A 628 0.30 -2.19 30.76
C SER A 628 1.47 -2.84 30.02
N GLY A 629 1.46 -4.17 29.95
CA GLY A 629 2.59 -4.94 29.42
C GLY A 629 3.89 -4.67 30.20
N GLY A 630 3.78 -4.23 31.46
CA GLY A 630 4.91 -3.88 32.30
C GLY A 630 5.51 -5.11 33.00
N ARG A 631 6.47 -4.85 33.87
CA ARG A 631 7.22 -5.88 34.62
C ARG A 631 7.47 -5.42 36.04
N ILE A 632 7.43 -6.37 36.97
CA ILE A 632 8.04 -6.21 38.30
C ILE A 632 9.15 -7.24 38.50
N THR A 633 10.15 -6.89 39.31
CA THR A 633 11.15 -7.83 39.82
C THR A 633 11.19 -7.77 41.33
N ILE A 634 11.46 -8.90 41.98
CA ILE A 634 11.65 -9.00 43.43
C ILE A 634 12.99 -9.69 43.67
N ASP A 635 13.87 -9.01 44.39
CA ASP A 635 15.13 -9.57 44.85
C ASP A 635 14.88 -10.44 46.08
N VAL A 636 15.14 -11.73 45.92
CA VAL A 636 15.24 -12.70 47.01
C VAL A 636 16.66 -12.56 47.59
N ALA A 637 16.81 -12.63 48.91
CA ALA A 637 18.15 -12.50 49.50
C ALA A 637 19.00 -13.79 49.26
N PRO A 638 20.34 -13.68 49.08
CA PRO A 638 21.21 -14.81 48.69
C PRO A 638 21.16 -16.04 49.60
N SER A 639 20.86 -15.86 50.89
CA SER A 639 20.81 -16.94 51.88
C SER A 639 19.40 -17.53 52.08
N TRP A 640 18.40 -17.00 51.37
CA TRP A 640 17.07 -17.61 51.29
C TRP A 640 17.06 -18.71 50.22
N THR A 641 16.03 -19.55 50.25
CA THR A 641 15.85 -20.57 49.20
C THR A 641 15.77 -19.92 47.81
N ALA A 642 16.52 -20.41 46.84
CA ALA A 642 16.49 -19.83 45.50
C ALA A 642 15.07 -19.93 44.89
N PRO A 643 14.54 -18.85 44.28
CA PRO A 643 13.23 -18.88 43.63
C PRO A 643 13.21 -19.85 42.45
N SER A 644 12.07 -20.48 42.21
CA SER A 644 11.88 -21.55 41.22
C SER A 644 10.52 -21.44 40.55
N VAL A 645 10.41 -21.80 39.27
CA VAL A 645 9.12 -22.02 38.58
C VAL A 645 8.71 -23.50 38.55
N THR A 646 9.54 -24.40 39.06
CA THR A 646 9.23 -25.82 39.21
C THR A 646 8.44 -26.05 40.50
N SER A 647 7.26 -26.67 40.38
CA SER A 647 6.26 -26.82 41.45
C SER A 647 6.71 -27.67 42.64
N SER A 648 7.65 -28.59 42.43
CA SER A 648 8.22 -29.46 43.47
C SER A 648 9.34 -28.81 44.28
N ASN A 649 9.86 -27.65 43.85
CA ASN A 649 10.98 -27.01 44.51
C ASN A 649 10.51 -26.14 45.68
N ASN A 650 11.30 -26.09 46.75
CA ASN A 650 10.98 -25.31 47.95
C ASN A 650 10.81 -23.80 47.69
N GLY A 651 11.47 -23.26 46.67
CA GLY A 651 11.32 -21.86 46.24
C GLY A 651 10.27 -21.63 45.16
N TYR A 652 9.33 -22.58 44.95
CA TYR A 652 8.30 -22.46 43.92
C TYR A 652 7.57 -21.12 44.02
N THR A 653 7.48 -20.41 42.91
CA THR A 653 6.98 -19.05 42.83
C THR A 653 5.86 -18.96 41.80
N THR A 654 4.73 -18.40 42.21
CA THR A 654 3.54 -18.18 41.38
C THR A 654 3.14 -16.70 41.40
N ALA A 655 2.36 -16.28 40.41
CA ALA A 655 1.78 -14.94 40.37
C ALA A 655 0.31 -15.02 39.96
N SER A 656 -0.52 -14.12 40.48
CA SER A 656 -1.96 -14.07 40.15
C SER A 656 -2.24 -13.53 38.74
N THR A 657 -1.27 -12.86 38.12
CA THR A 657 -1.31 -12.37 36.74
C THR A 657 0.12 -12.25 36.20
N GLY A 658 0.25 -12.14 34.88
CA GLY A 658 1.55 -12.09 34.20
C GLY A 658 2.23 -13.46 34.14
N SER A 659 3.49 -13.45 33.70
CA SER A 659 4.30 -14.66 33.53
C SER A 659 5.52 -14.60 34.45
N VAL A 660 5.67 -15.59 35.32
CA VAL A 660 6.80 -15.70 36.25
C VAL A 660 8.00 -16.31 35.54
N SER A 661 9.16 -15.70 35.73
CA SER A 661 10.47 -16.28 35.44
C SER A 661 11.41 -16.01 36.61
N VAL A 662 12.44 -16.83 36.75
CA VAL A 662 13.42 -16.73 37.83
C VAL A 662 14.82 -16.83 37.27
N SER A 663 15.74 -16.05 37.83
CA SER A 663 17.16 -16.13 37.50
C SER A 663 17.97 -15.81 38.74
N SER A 664 18.84 -16.74 39.14
CA SER A 664 19.57 -16.65 40.41
C SER A 664 18.62 -16.36 41.57
N GLN A 665 18.80 -15.23 42.25
CA GLN A 665 18.01 -14.82 43.40
C GLN A 665 16.97 -13.74 43.05
N LYS A 666 16.53 -13.67 41.79
CA LYS A 666 15.58 -12.68 41.29
C LYS A 666 14.34 -13.34 40.73
N ILE A 667 13.18 -12.92 41.21
CA ILE A 667 11.87 -13.23 40.62
C ILE A 667 11.54 -12.11 39.63
N THR A 668 11.08 -12.46 38.44
CA THR A 668 10.59 -11.52 37.43
C THR A 668 9.18 -11.91 37.03
N VAL A 669 8.26 -10.95 37.03
CA VAL A 669 6.89 -11.13 36.52
C VAL A 669 6.68 -10.17 35.36
N ASP A 670 6.49 -10.72 34.16
CA ASP A 670 6.30 -9.98 32.91
C ASP A 670 4.84 -9.94 32.47
N ASN A 671 4.54 -9.10 31.47
CA ASN A 671 3.23 -8.97 30.83
C ASN A 671 2.11 -8.56 31.79
N ILE A 672 2.44 -7.71 32.77
CA ILE A 672 1.49 -7.24 33.77
C ILE A 672 0.63 -6.13 33.16
N THR A 673 -0.69 -6.28 33.27
CA THR A 673 -1.66 -5.23 32.94
C THR A 673 -2.64 -5.08 34.08
N LEU A 674 -2.64 -3.92 34.73
CA LEU A 674 -3.50 -3.59 35.87
C LEU A 674 -3.95 -2.13 35.76
N ALA A 675 -5.20 -1.87 36.12
CA ALA A 675 -5.69 -0.52 36.31
C ALA A 675 -4.98 0.13 37.51
N GLY A 676 -5.04 1.47 37.60
CA GLY A 676 -4.47 2.18 38.75
C GLY A 676 -5.12 1.76 40.06
N ALA A 677 -4.30 1.62 41.11
CA ALA A 677 -4.68 1.10 42.42
C ALA A 677 -5.14 -0.38 42.46
N SER A 678 -5.18 -1.09 41.32
CA SER A 678 -5.34 -2.54 41.32
C SER A 678 -4.05 -3.24 41.75
N SER A 679 -4.19 -4.43 42.32
CA SER A 679 -3.07 -5.21 42.83
C SER A 679 -2.97 -6.59 42.18
N MET A 680 -1.78 -7.18 42.26
CA MET A 680 -1.52 -8.59 41.99
C MET A 680 -0.66 -9.19 43.10
N THR A 681 -0.67 -10.51 43.23
CA THR A 681 0.13 -11.22 44.23
C THR A 681 1.22 -12.06 43.58
N VAL A 682 2.42 -12.03 44.16
CA VAL A 682 3.50 -12.99 43.90
C VAL A 682 3.67 -13.86 45.13
N THR A 683 3.47 -15.16 45.00
CA THR A 683 3.63 -16.11 46.10
C THR A 683 4.96 -16.82 45.93
N TYR A 684 5.87 -16.67 46.88
CA TYR A 684 7.18 -17.31 46.94
C TYR A 684 7.19 -18.41 48.02
N GLY A 685 7.75 -19.57 47.69
CA GLY A 685 7.69 -20.75 48.56
C GLY A 685 6.28 -21.37 48.59
N ASP A 686 5.58 -21.34 47.46
CA ASP A 686 4.24 -21.89 47.29
C ASP A 686 4.27 -23.43 47.42
N THR A 687 3.42 -23.97 48.30
CA THR A 687 3.34 -25.40 48.60
C THR A 687 2.23 -26.12 47.82
N SER A 688 1.40 -25.41 47.07
CA SER A 688 0.31 -25.99 46.27
C SER A 688 0.79 -27.00 45.24
N GLY A 689 2.05 -26.87 44.80
CA GLY A 689 2.73 -27.76 43.86
C GLY A 689 3.35 -29.02 44.45
N GLY A 690 3.22 -29.24 45.77
CA GLY A 690 3.83 -30.36 46.50
C GLY A 690 5.25 -30.10 47.01
N GLY A 691 5.83 -28.92 46.74
CA GLY A 691 7.10 -28.48 47.33
C GLY A 691 7.01 -28.17 48.83
N GLY A 692 8.15 -28.22 49.53
CA GLY A 692 8.21 -28.10 50.98
C GLY A 692 8.18 -26.68 51.54
N GLY A 693 8.01 -25.65 50.70
CA GLY A 693 8.08 -24.23 51.09
C GLY A 693 9.50 -23.72 51.35
N ALA A 694 9.69 -22.40 51.35
CA ALA A 694 11.00 -21.78 51.45
C ALA A 694 11.62 -21.92 52.85
N THR A 695 12.94 -22.01 52.89
CA THR A 695 13.77 -21.99 54.10
C THR A 695 14.35 -20.60 54.33
N VAL A 696 14.21 -20.12 55.57
CA VAL A 696 14.75 -18.86 56.09
C VAL A 696 16.22 -19.05 56.47
N PRO A 697 17.10 -18.05 56.25
CA PRO A 697 18.51 -18.14 56.65
C PRO A 697 18.70 -18.24 58.17
N SER A 698 19.90 -18.65 58.59
CA SER A 698 20.32 -18.68 60.00
C SER A 698 20.73 -17.30 60.53
N SER A 699 21.05 -16.36 59.64
CA SER A 699 21.41 -14.98 59.98
C SER A 699 20.19 -14.17 60.40
N THR A 700 20.30 -13.42 61.50
CA THR A 700 19.24 -12.55 62.03
C THR A 700 19.37 -11.11 61.51
N GLY A 701 18.27 -10.34 61.53
CA GLY A 701 18.22 -8.94 61.10
C GLY A 701 17.15 -8.64 60.05
N GLY A 702 16.98 -7.34 59.74
CA GLY A 702 16.03 -6.88 58.72
C GLY A 702 16.56 -7.12 57.31
N VAL A 703 15.75 -7.78 56.47
CA VAL A 703 16.05 -8.03 55.06
C VAL A 703 15.08 -7.25 54.18
N VAL A 704 15.58 -6.32 53.38
CA VAL A 704 14.79 -5.60 52.38
C VAL A 704 14.57 -6.49 51.17
N TRP A 705 13.32 -6.70 50.78
CA TRP A 705 12.95 -7.42 49.58
C TRP A 705 12.76 -6.42 48.44
N GLN A 706 13.88 -6.03 47.83
CA GLN A 706 13.89 -4.94 46.86
C GLN A 706 13.04 -5.28 45.63
N GLY A 707 11.98 -4.52 45.44
CA GLY A 707 11.17 -4.53 44.24
C GLY A 707 11.70 -3.53 43.21
N GLN A 708 11.60 -3.86 41.93
CA GLN A 708 11.73 -2.88 40.85
C GLN A 708 10.55 -3.03 39.88
N GLU A 709 10.21 -1.97 39.17
CA GLU A 709 9.07 -1.92 38.28
C GLU A 709 9.33 -1.07 37.04
N ARG A 710 8.71 -1.46 35.92
CA ARG A 710 8.54 -0.64 34.72
C ARG A 710 7.07 -0.74 34.28
N SER A 711 6.43 0.39 34.03
CA SER A 711 4.98 0.49 33.83
C SER A 711 4.55 0.12 32.41
N THR A 712 5.49 0.10 31.47
CA THR A 712 5.26 -0.27 30.07
C THR A 712 6.37 -1.14 29.51
N GLY A 713 6.10 -1.81 28.39
CA GLY A 713 7.09 -2.61 27.66
C GLY A 713 8.31 -1.82 27.19
N GLY A 714 8.18 -0.50 27.01
CA GLY A 714 9.27 0.40 26.64
C GLY A 714 9.93 1.13 27.81
N GLY A 715 9.43 0.96 29.05
CA GLY A 715 9.91 1.59 30.29
C GLY A 715 11.25 1.05 30.82
N ALA A 716 11.79 1.69 31.85
CA ALA A 716 13.02 1.30 32.54
C ALA A 716 12.69 0.74 33.93
N LEU A 717 13.45 -0.25 34.41
CA LEU A 717 13.27 -0.75 35.78
C LEU A 717 13.74 0.32 36.78
N ALA A 718 12.84 0.72 37.67
CA ALA A 718 13.13 1.62 38.78
C ALA A 718 12.66 1.00 40.10
N ASN A 719 13.35 1.35 41.19
CA ASN A 719 13.03 0.83 42.52
C ASN A 719 11.63 1.28 42.94
N ILE A 720 10.84 0.35 43.48
CA ILE A 720 9.54 0.64 44.09
C ILE A 720 9.65 0.62 45.61
N THR A 721 8.63 1.20 46.26
CA THR A 721 8.45 1.02 47.71
C THR A 721 8.39 -0.48 48.02
N SER A 722 9.25 -0.95 48.92
CA SER A 722 9.54 -2.38 49.12
C SER A 722 9.43 -2.78 50.59
N PRO A 723 8.99 -4.02 50.91
CA PRO A 723 8.84 -4.46 52.29
C PRO A 723 10.18 -4.87 52.89
N THR A 724 10.27 -4.81 54.22
CA THR A 724 11.36 -5.40 55.02
C THR A 724 10.80 -6.54 55.84
N ILE A 725 11.47 -7.69 55.82
CA ILE A 725 11.13 -8.86 56.65
C ILE A 725 12.24 -9.05 57.67
N THR A 726 11.90 -9.08 58.96
CA THR A 726 12.88 -9.25 60.05
C THR A 726 13.06 -10.72 60.37
N VAL A 727 14.31 -11.19 60.36
CA VAL A 727 14.67 -12.54 60.80
C VAL A 727 15.10 -12.48 62.27
N TYR A 728 14.31 -13.08 63.16
CA TYR A 728 14.58 -13.19 64.59
C TYR A 728 15.39 -14.44 64.92
N ALA A 729 15.86 -14.56 66.16
CA ALA A 729 16.54 -15.77 66.61
C ALA A 729 15.66 -17.01 66.39
N ALA A 730 16.27 -18.18 66.17
CA ALA A 730 15.53 -19.42 65.96
C ALA A 730 14.71 -19.77 67.22
N ASP A 731 13.52 -20.34 67.02
CA ASP A 731 12.60 -20.67 68.11
C ASP A 731 13.28 -21.63 69.12
N GLY A 732 13.11 -21.34 70.42
CA GLY A 732 13.67 -22.18 71.49
C GLY A 732 15.17 -21.99 71.77
N THR A 733 15.85 -21.04 71.13
CA THR A 733 17.28 -20.79 71.36
C THR A 733 17.61 -19.90 72.56
N GLY A 734 16.61 -19.23 73.14
CA GLY A 734 16.80 -18.44 74.37
C GLY A 734 17.07 -19.33 75.58
N THR A 735 17.65 -18.74 76.63
CA THR A 735 17.97 -19.46 77.87
C THR A 735 17.09 -18.95 79.02
N MET A 736 16.71 -19.84 79.94
CA MET A 736 16.02 -19.49 81.17
C MET A 736 16.88 -19.91 82.35
N SER A 737 17.13 -18.98 83.27
CA SER A 737 17.86 -19.22 84.51
C SER A 737 16.98 -18.88 85.70
N ALA A 738 17.20 -19.55 86.83
CA ALA A 738 16.60 -19.19 88.11
C ALA A 738 17.72 -18.91 89.10
N GLY A 739 17.61 -17.81 89.86
CA GLY A 739 18.58 -17.48 90.91
C GLY A 739 18.55 -18.45 92.11
N THR A 740 17.55 -19.35 92.16
CA THR A 740 17.36 -20.33 93.23
C THR A 740 17.51 -21.74 92.66
N SER A 741 18.59 -22.44 93.01
CA SER A 741 18.86 -23.82 92.57
C SER A 741 18.35 -24.90 93.54
N ASN A 742 17.95 -24.53 94.76
CA ASN A 742 17.59 -25.48 95.82
C ASN A 742 16.61 -24.84 96.82
N VAL A 743 15.62 -25.62 97.25
CA VAL A 743 14.68 -25.26 98.32
C VAL A 743 14.56 -26.42 99.31
N SER A 744 14.35 -26.11 100.58
CA SER A 744 14.11 -27.13 101.60
C SER A 744 12.69 -27.70 101.45
N ALA A 745 12.51 -29.00 101.74
CA ALA A 745 11.19 -29.61 101.78
C ALA A 745 10.28 -28.84 102.76
N THR A 746 9.03 -28.59 102.37
CA THR A 746 8.00 -27.84 103.14
C THR A 746 8.26 -26.34 103.38
N GLN A 747 9.27 -25.74 102.73
CA GLN A 747 9.55 -24.31 102.85
C GLN A 747 8.42 -23.45 102.25
N THR A 748 7.86 -22.52 103.03
CA THR A 748 6.81 -21.57 102.60
C THR A 748 7.36 -20.15 102.44
N GLY A 749 6.71 -19.31 101.62
CA GLY A 749 6.97 -17.86 101.54
C GLY A 749 8.13 -17.41 100.66
N ARG A 750 8.64 -18.26 99.75
CA ARG A 750 9.79 -17.94 98.90
C ARG A 750 9.38 -17.58 97.47
N THR A 751 9.93 -16.50 96.93
CA THR A 751 9.79 -16.12 95.51
C THR A 751 10.96 -16.69 94.71
N ILE A 752 10.66 -17.43 93.64
CA ILE A 752 11.66 -17.86 92.65
C ILE A 752 11.49 -16.97 91.42
N THR A 753 12.53 -16.20 91.10
CA THR A 753 12.54 -15.37 89.90
C THR A 753 13.23 -16.13 88.78
N PHE A 754 12.54 -16.25 87.65
CA PHE A 754 13.10 -16.78 86.41
C PHE A 754 13.51 -15.61 85.51
N THR A 755 14.75 -15.62 85.04
CA THR A 755 15.25 -14.64 84.06
C THR A 755 15.36 -15.34 82.71
N TYR A 756 14.61 -14.83 81.73
CA TYR A 756 14.75 -15.26 80.35
C TYR A 756 15.73 -14.34 79.63
N THR A 757 16.73 -14.92 78.98
CA THR A 757 17.67 -14.21 78.11
C THR A 757 17.40 -14.63 76.68
N ALA A 758 16.90 -13.69 75.86
CA ALA A 758 16.72 -13.91 74.44
C ALA A 758 18.07 -14.18 73.76
N ALA A 759 18.07 -15.06 72.76
CA ALA A 759 19.26 -15.28 71.95
C ALA A 759 19.60 -14.04 71.09
N THR A 760 20.85 -13.97 70.61
CA THR A 760 21.30 -12.93 69.68
C THR A 760 20.40 -12.87 68.45
N GLY A 761 19.85 -11.69 68.14
CA GLY A 761 18.81 -11.51 67.13
C GLY A 761 17.40 -11.27 67.70
N GLY A 762 17.23 -11.42 69.01
CA GLY A 762 16.00 -11.07 69.72
C GLY A 762 14.85 -12.03 69.46
N ILE A 763 13.70 -11.68 70.04
CA ILE A 763 12.41 -12.35 69.85
C ILE A 763 11.38 -11.31 69.38
N SER A 764 10.37 -11.74 68.61
CA SER A 764 9.30 -10.89 68.10
C SER A 764 8.01 -11.05 68.89
#